data_AF-A0A7J6PT48-F1
#
_entry.id   AF-A0A7J6PT48-F1
#
_cell.length_a   1.000
_cell.length_b   1.000
_cell.length_c   1.000
_cell.angle_alpha   90.00
_cell.angle_beta   90.00
_cell.angle_gamma   90.00
#
_symmetry.space_group_name_H-M   'P 1'
#
loop_
_entity.id
_entity.type
_entity.pdbx_description
1 polymer ?
#
loop_
_entity_poly.entity_id
_entity_poly.type
_entity_poly.pdbx_seq_one_letter_code
_entity_poly.pdbx_strand_id
1 'polypeptide(L)'
;WVLRSDEDFVACRNCTRGDPSVYHQLNNITAEWPTQTLPTNQSSVLSWGSQRLFFNSSHIYGFRAPVMVPSFPPSGSTRKLLIEFGFDEVEAADRPYAAMLELGTITSLGAFTVSSSSIVVGKRVEVTFTARTASSIHPLSDALVITFPEGYEMPSACVLEPTSSQSRRLVAEGTIPSGMNEWTLPHLSVVADDDSGGAEPSTEAAELGSELPPGVECMWNTTARTVTLQPTISPIEPDLYHFKLLRVTNPSEVRDVVPDADSDCGMSSCFKLESFRGLFNSSDGPQTLDLATYYPGHTLSVKMDAASLAPITDEQRAASGRNDRPGKENNVILQFRLPTDKTSADSILTVTGPLSLVFAEDCLVGLETRPDKVFGAGQSLPRQYTEWPDTAEMLSCTGGQNVARMIVGPGLEKENLYVFRLRIHSNPLTNPVDNMWTIELGGESSEPFPGFELWSFHPAEVLPVSVAKNRLKEQATQLGIPFELVRNPVTISFTTHSRVDRDSPDLGGGAVLMLTAPSDFTFVTRTDIPRSDECEGVELEELAGDDEESQPASVFRSADFSCRITDPNPDTAATSFAKLHRMTMTLLNDKPLLAKRRYRLTVFVYNPDVVVETSKGDWLLQSFRNALDVEDPTISALDETSMHGFTVTNVLSEFVVRNSDPTTQLPIVAGKTE
;
A
#
# COMPACT_ATOMS: atom_id res chain seq x y z
N TRP A 1 -29.68 13.69 -6.39
CA TRP A 1 -30.13 14.59 -7.45
C TRP A 1 -31.33 15.36 -6.94
N VAL A 2 -31.29 16.69 -6.99
CA VAL A 2 -32.43 17.55 -6.61
C VAL A 2 -32.89 18.28 -7.86
N LEU A 3 -34.08 17.96 -8.35
CA LEU A 3 -34.67 18.65 -9.49
C LEU A 3 -35.12 20.06 -9.09
N ARG A 4 -34.93 21.04 -9.96
CA ARG A 4 -35.40 22.42 -9.72
C ARG A 4 -36.43 22.87 -10.76
N SER A 5 -37.31 23.75 -10.33
CA SER A 5 -38.41 24.33 -11.13
C SER A 5 -38.16 25.79 -11.51
N ASP A 6 -36.91 26.27 -11.40
CA ASP A 6 -36.48 27.66 -11.61
C ASP A 6 -36.18 27.96 -13.10
N GLU A 7 -35.49 29.07 -13.39
CA GLU A 7 -35.52 29.85 -14.65
C GLU A 7 -35.27 29.07 -15.96
N ASP A 8 -34.68 27.87 -15.88
CA ASP A 8 -34.31 27.00 -17.01
C ASP A 8 -35.26 25.80 -17.23
N PHE A 9 -36.38 25.73 -16.50
CA PHE A 9 -37.39 24.71 -16.76
C PHE A 9 -38.10 24.95 -18.10
N VAL A 10 -38.05 23.98 -19.02
CA VAL A 10 -38.65 24.07 -20.36
C VAL A 10 -39.59 22.89 -20.57
N ALA A 11 -40.87 23.14 -20.75
CA ALA A 11 -41.88 22.13 -21.07
C ALA A 11 -42.69 22.56 -22.30
N CYS A 12 -42.00 22.86 -23.39
CA CYS A 12 -42.65 23.28 -24.62
C CYS A 12 -41.88 22.81 -25.86
N ARG A 13 -42.58 22.68 -26.99
CA ARG A 13 -42.05 22.14 -28.26
C ARG A 13 -41.13 23.15 -28.95
N ASN A 14 -41.47 24.44 -28.90
CA ASN A 14 -40.66 25.55 -29.42
C ASN A 14 -40.67 26.74 -28.44
N CYS A 15 -39.70 26.81 -27.53
CA CYS A 15 -39.62 27.88 -26.54
C CYS A 15 -38.64 28.96 -27.01
N THR A 16 -39.14 30.18 -27.26
CA THR A 16 -38.32 31.39 -27.35
C THR A 16 -38.48 32.17 -26.05
N ARG A 17 -37.50 32.10 -25.14
CA ARG A 17 -37.49 32.92 -23.94
C ARG A 17 -36.34 33.92 -24.05
N GLY A 18 -36.67 35.20 -24.24
CA GLY A 18 -35.75 36.33 -24.09
C GLY A 18 -34.78 36.59 -25.24
N ASP A 19 -34.16 35.57 -25.83
CA ASP A 19 -33.22 35.71 -26.95
C ASP A 19 -33.62 34.80 -28.14
N PRO A 20 -33.98 35.36 -29.30
CA PRO A 20 -34.35 34.57 -30.49
C PRO A 20 -33.20 33.75 -31.10
N SER A 21 -31.97 33.82 -30.56
CA SER A 21 -30.81 33.07 -31.04
C SER A 21 -30.53 31.74 -30.30
N VAL A 22 -31.17 31.47 -29.15
CA VAL A 22 -30.97 30.22 -28.39
C VAL A 22 -32.25 29.37 -28.41
N TYR A 23 -32.35 28.47 -29.39
CA TYR A 23 -33.42 27.48 -29.45
C TYR A 23 -33.08 26.28 -28.56
N HIS A 24 -33.77 26.13 -27.42
CA HIS A 24 -33.79 24.87 -26.70
C HIS A 24 -34.90 23.97 -27.27
N GLN A 25 -34.62 23.36 -28.43
CA GLN A 25 -35.55 22.40 -29.01
C GLN A 25 -35.30 21.03 -28.39
N LEU A 26 -36.33 20.47 -27.75
CA LEU A 26 -36.29 19.09 -27.29
C LEU A 26 -36.56 18.17 -28.48
N ASN A 27 -35.57 17.32 -28.78
CA ASN A 27 -35.66 16.39 -29.90
C ASN A 27 -36.83 15.40 -29.69
N ASN A 28 -37.50 15.03 -30.78
CA ASN A 28 -38.59 14.03 -30.81
C ASN A 28 -39.88 14.37 -30.05
N ILE A 29 -40.08 15.62 -29.60
CA ILE A 29 -41.36 16.07 -29.05
C ILE A 29 -42.35 16.41 -30.17
N THR A 30 -43.56 15.88 -30.11
CA THR A 30 -44.59 16.11 -31.13
C THR A 30 -45.74 17.01 -30.66
N ALA A 31 -45.84 17.31 -29.36
CA ALA A 31 -46.83 18.25 -28.80
C ALA A 31 -46.27 19.10 -27.65
N GLU A 32 -46.93 20.23 -27.39
CA GLU A 32 -46.69 21.07 -26.21
C GLU A 32 -47.11 20.35 -24.92
N TRP A 33 -46.43 20.64 -23.81
CA TRP A 33 -46.86 20.13 -22.50
C TRP A 33 -48.28 20.62 -22.19
N PRO A 34 -49.18 19.77 -21.64
CA PRO A 34 -50.61 20.09 -21.54
C PRO A 34 -50.96 21.16 -20.49
N THR A 35 -49.96 21.81 -19.90
CA THR A 35 -50.14 22.97 -19.02
C THR A 35 -49.01 23.98 -19.19
N GLN A 36 -49.33 25.26 -18.97
CA GLN A 36 -48.36 26.36 -18.88
C GLN A 36 -47.86 26.57 -17.43
N THR A 37 -48.42 25.86 -16.46
CA THR A 37 -47.97 25.93 -15.06
C THR A 37 -46.66 25.17 -14.88
N LEU A 38 -45.70 25.83 -14.23
CA LEU A 38 -44.46 25.19 -13.82
C LEU A 38 -44.75 24.21 -12.66
N PRO A 39 -44.05 23.07 -12.60
CA PRO A 39 -44.15 22.18 -11.45
C PRO A 39 -43.67 22.90 -10.18
N THR A 40 -44.27 22.56 -9.06
CA THR A 40 -43.77 22.95 -7.74
C THR A 40 -42.65 22.01 -7.31
N ASN A 41 -41.60 22.57 -6.71
CA ASN A 41 -40.50 21.79 -6.14
C ASN A 41 -40.74 21.54 -4.65
N GLN A 42 -40.77 20.26 -4.25
CA GLN A 42 -40.74 19.84 -2.85
C GLN A 42 -39.57 18.88 -2.63
N SER A 43 -38.45 19.42 -2.14
CA SER A 43 -37.21 18.65 -1.92
C SER A 43 -36.74 17.97 -3.22
N SER A 44 -36.91 16.64 -3.36
CA SER A 44 -36.45 15.86 -4.52
C SER A 44 -37.57 15.53 -5.51
N VAL A 45 -38.77 16.11 -5.34
CA VAL A 45 -39.96 15.83 -6.15
C VAL A 45 -40.40 17.10 -6.88
N LEU A 46 -40.53 17.01 -8.21
CA LEU A 46 -41.27 17.99 -9.02
C LEU A 46 -42.71 17.51 -9.18
N SER A 47 -43.68 18.32 -8.74
CA SER A 47 -45.09 17.99 -8.83
C SER A 47 -45.88 19.11 -9.51
N TRP A 48 -46.71 18.74 -10.49
CA TRP A 48 -47.69 19.64 -11.12
C TRP A 48 -48.98 19.81 -10.28
N GLY A 49 -48.96 19.34 -9.03
CA GLY A 49 -50.09 19.42 -8.11
C GLY A 49 -51.33 18.66 -8.59
N SER A 50 -52.49 19.00 -8.06
CA SER A 50 -53.77 18.34 -8.35
C SER A 50 -54.43 18.76 -9.68
N GLN A 51 -53.67 19.35 -10.60
CA GLN A 51 -54.21 19.76 -11.89
C GLN A 51 -54.46 18.54 -12.77
N ARG A 52 -55.68 18.44 -13.31
CA ARG A 52 -56.01 17.41 -14.31
C ARG A 52 -55.34 17.76 -15.63
N LEU A 53 -54.28 17.04 -15.96
CA LEU A 53 -53.57 17.14 -17.23
C LEU A 53 -54.13 16.12 -18.22
N PHE A 54 -54.37 16.55 -19.46
CA PHE A 54 -54.89 15.70 -20.53
C PHE A 54 -53.80 15.42 -21.57
N PHE A 55 -53.32 14.18 -21.63
CA PHE A 55 -52.33 13.74 -22.60
C PHE A 55 -53.02 12.98 -23.74
N ASN A 56 -52.64 13.29 -24.98
CA ASN A 56 -53.11 12.58 -26.15
C ASN A 56 -52.10 11.49 -26.53
N SER A 57 -52.55 10.24 -26.59
CA SER A 57 -51.71 9.07 -26.88
C SER A 57 -51.04 9.09 -28.26
N SER A 58 -51.48 9.95 -29.18
CA SER A 58 -50.81 10.12 -30.49
C SER A 58 -49.61 11.08 -30.46
N HIS A 59 -49.28 11.64 -29.30
CA HIS A 59 -48.21 12.63 -29.17
C HIS A 59 -47.14 12.23 -28.16
N ILE A 60 -45.94 12.77 -28.36
CA ILE A 60 -44.80 12.67 -27.46
C ILE A 60 -44.65 14.03 -26.78
N TYR A 61 -44.66 14.00 -25.45
CA TYR A 61 -44.49 15.13 -24.58
C TYR A 61 -43.13 15.01 -23.88
N GLY A 62 -42.53 16.14 -23.52
CA GLY A 62 -41.27 16.14 -22.80
C GLY A 62 -41.01 17.48 -22.15
N PHE A 63 -40.11 17.45 -21.17
CA PHE A 63 -39.64 18.62 -20.45
C PHE A 63 -38.14 18.51 -20.18
N ARG A 64 -37.51 19.65 -19.92
CA ARG A 64 -36.15 19.79 -19.42
C ARG A 64 -36.23 20.45 -18.06
N ALA A 65 -35.56 19.86 -17.08
CA ALA A 65 -35.43 20.44 -15.75
C ALA A 65 -33.95 20.50 -15.36
N PRO A 66 -33.48 21.60 -14.75
CA PRO A 66 -32.16 21.63 -14.12
C PRO A 66 -32.14 20.66 -12.94
N VAL A 67 -31.01 19.95 -12.79
CA VAL A 67 -30.81 18.99 -11.71
C VAL A 67 -29.56 19.41 -10.94
N MET A 68 -29.68 19.57 -9.62
CA MET A 68 -28.53 19.71 -8.75
C MET A 68 -27.93 18.32 -8.49
N VAL A 69 -26.67 18.19 -8.85
CA VAL A 69 -25.84 17.03 -8.54
C VAL A 69 -25.29 17.21 -7.12
N PRO A 70 -25.49 16.25 -6.21
CA PRO A 70 -24.86 16.33 -4.89
C PRO A 70 -23.33 16.31 -5.04
N SER A 71 -22.63 17.06 -4.20
CA SER A 71 -21.15 17.13 -4.16
C SER A 71 -20.48 15.81 -3.79
N PHE A 72 -21.25 14.83 -3.30
CA PHE A 72 -20.80 13.48 -3.01
C PHE A 72 -21.74 12.48 -3.69
N PRO A 73 -21.21 11.43 -4.35
CA PRO A 73 -22.05 10.36 -4.89
C PRO A 73 -22.76 9.67 -3.72
N PRO A 74 -24.10 9.74 -3.61
CA PRO A 74 -24.81 9.13 -2.50
C PRO A 74 -24.65 7.61 -2.56
N SER A 75 -24.05 7.01 -1.54
CA SER A 75 -23.81 5.57 -1.43
C SER A 75 -25.08 4.72 -1.39
N GLY A 76 -26.25 5.34 -1.11
CA GLY A 76 -27.56 4.68 -1.05
C GLY A 76 -28.58 5.13 -2.09
N SER A 77 -28.23 5.91 -3.11
CA SER A 77 -29.21 6.32 -4.14
C SER A 77 -29.28 5.30 -5.26
N THR A 78 -30.50 4.98 -5.70
CA THR A 78 -30.76 4.06 -6.81
C THR A 78 -30.32 4.60 -8.18
N ARG A 79 -29.77 5.82 -8.28
CA ARG A 79 -29.35 6.49 -9.53
C ARG A 79 -30.43 6.48 -10.61
N LYS A 80 -31.71 6.53 -10.22
CA LYS A 80 -32.86 6.56 -11.13
C LYS A 80 -33.72 7.78 -10.84
N LEU A 81 -34.27 8.38 -11.89
CA LEU A 81 -35.45 9.25 -11.78
C LEU A 81 -36.69 8.39 -11.94
N LEU A 82 -37.69 8.66 -11.11
CA LEU A 82 -39.00 8.05 -11.20
C LEU A 82 -39.99 9.10 -11.69
N ILE A 83 -40.72 8.77 -12.76
CA ILE A 83 -41.80 9.58 -13.31
C ILE A 83 -43.09 8.81 -13.05
N GLU A 84 -44.00 9.38 -12.27
CA GLU A 84 -45.29 8.74 -11.97
C GLU A 84 -46.45 9.67 -12.28
N PHE A 85 -47.55 9.07 -12.74
CA PHE A 85 -48.84 9.73 -12.91
C PHE A 85 -49.75 9.29 -11.77
N GLY A 86 -50.32 10.25 -11.04
CA GLY A 86 -51.14 9.99 -9.85
C GLY A 86 -50.33 9.59 -8.61
N PHE A 87 -49.07 10.01 -8.48
CA PHE A 87 -48.20 9.68 -7.33
C PHE A 87 -48.85 9.93 -5.96
N ASP A 88 -49.65 10.99 -5.87
CA ASP A 88 -50.36 11.43 -4.67
C ASP A 88 -51.71 10.74 -4.45
N GLU A 89 -52.18 9.92 -5.39
CA GLU A 89 -53.44 9.18 -5.28
C GLU A 89 -53.29 7.98 -4.33
N VAL A 90 -54.31 7.72 -3.53
CA VAL A 90 -54.27 6.68 -2.49
C VAL A 90 -54.42 5.26 -3.08
N GLU A 91 -55.25 5.13 -4.11
CA GLU A 91 -55.58 3.85 -4.73
C GLU A 91 -54.63 3.55 -5.90
N ALA A 92 -54.13 2.31 -5.97
CA ALA A 92 -53.22 1.90 -7.05
C ALA A 92 -53.86 2.00 -8.45
N ALA A 93 -55.19 1.88 -8.54
CA ALA A 93 -55.94 2.03 -9.80
C ALA A 93 -55.87 3.47 -10.36
N ASP A 94 -55.61 4.45 -9.50
CA ASP A 94 -55.49 5.87 -9.86
C ASP A 94 -54.03 6.30 -10.09
N ARG A 95 -53.10 5.32 -10.12
CA ARG A 95 -51.67 5.49 -10.46
C ARG A 95 -51.35 4.83 -11.81
N PRO A 96 -51.93 5.30 -12.93
CA PRO A 96 -52.02 4.52 -14.16
C PRO A 96 -50.67 4.26 -14.84
N TYR A 97 -49.64 5.07 -14.58
CA TYR A 97 -48.36 4.98 -15.26
C TYR A 97 -47.20 5.36 -14.35
N ALA A 98 -46.12 4.57 -14.41
CA ALA A 98 -44.83 4.91 -13.84
C ALA A 98 -43.73 4.51 -14.82
N ALA A 99 -42.67 5.31 -14.87
CA ALA A 99 -41.48 5.03 -15.65
C ALA A 99 -40.24 5.36 -14.81
N MET A 100 -39.21 4.54 -15.00
CA MET A 100 -37.92 4.71 -14.35
C MET A 100 -36.90 5.08 -15.41
N LEU A 101 -36.21 6.18 -15.20
CA LEU A 101 -35.12 6.64 -16.06
C LEU A 101 -33.82 6.45 -15.30
N GLU A 102 -32.94 5.59 -15.83
CA GLU A 102 -31.58 5.49 -15.33
C GLU A 102 -30.87 6.83 -15.52
N LEU A 103 -30.32 7.37 -14.45
CA LEU A 103 -29.39 8.49 -14.54
C LEU A 103 -28.01 7.94 -14.85
N GLY A 104 -27.28 8.64 -15.72
CA GLY A 104 -25.86 8.35 -15.95
C GLY A 104 -25.07 8.39 -14.63
N THR A 105 -23.93 7.72 -14.62
CA THR A 105 -22.98 7.84 -13.51
C THR A 105 -22.52 9.29 -13.39
N ILE A 106 -22.65 9.86 -12.20
CA ILE A 106 -21.96 11.12 -11.89
C ILE A 106 -20.49 10.79 -11.95
N THR A 107 -19.79 11.34 -12.95
CA THR A 107 -18.35 11.28 -13.01
C THR A 107 -17.82 12.30 -12.00
N SER A 108 -17.23 11.79 -10.92
CA SER A 108 -16.68 12.61 -9.84
C SER A 108 -15.31 12.07 -9.47
N LEU A 109 -14.37 12.96 -9.23
CA LEU A 109 -13.11 12.60 -8.61
C LEU A 109 -13.38 12.10 -7.19
N GLY A 110 -12.78 10.99 -6.81
CA GLY A 110 -13.00 10.34 -5.51
C GLY A 110 -11.70 10.10 -4.76
N ALA A 111 -11.80 9.63 -3.51
CA ALA A 111 -10.65 9.21 -2.69
C ALA A 111 -9.48 10.22 -2.67
N PHE A 112 -9.78 11.52 -2.76
CA PHE A 112 -8.76 12.55 -2.83
C PHE A 112 -8.17 12.78 -1.44
N THR A 113 -6.91 12.40 -1.26
CA THR A 113 -6.17 12.61 -0.02
C THR A 113 -4.84 13.28 -0.31
N VAL A 114 -4.39 14.10 0.63
CA VAL A 114 -3.11 14.80 0.56
C VAL A 114 -2.34 14.56 1.84
N SER A 115 -1.12 14.06 1.71
CA SER A 115 -0.16 13.97 2.82
C SER A 115 1.12 14.71 2.47
N SER A 116 1.78 15.27 3.47
CA SER A 116 3.06 15.96 3.33
C SER A 116 4.11 15.21 4.12
N SER A 117 5.34 15.12 3.59
CA SER A 117 6.45 14.54 4.35
C SER A 117 6.77 15.36 5.59
N SER A 118 6.49 16.67 5.61
CA SER A 118 6.65 17.51 6.81
C SER A 118 5.62 18.62 6.87
N ILE A 119 5.26 19.04 8.09
CA ILE A 119 4.39 20.20 8.34
C ILE A 119 5.17 21.43 8.84
N VAL A 120 6.50 21.40 8.73
CA VAL A 120 7.35 22.53 9.14
C VAL A 120 7.20 23.69 8.17
N VAL A 121 6.98 24.91 8.69
CA VAL A 121 6.87 26.15 7.90
C VAL A 121 8.12 26.41 7.05
N GLY A 122 7.92 26.90 5.82
CA GLY A 122 9.00 27.25 4.89
C GLY A 122 9.90 26.09 4.46
N LYS A 123 9.58 24.86 4.86
CA LYS A 123 10.38 23.68 4.55
C LYS A 123 10.02 23.16 3.16
N ARG A 124 11.04 22.70 2.44
CA ARG A 124 10.85 21.90 1.24
C ARG A 124 10.44 20.48 1.61
N VAL A 125 9.32 20.04 1.08
CA VAL A 125 8.63 18.79 1.36
C VAL A 125 8.29 18.02 0.10
N GLU A 126 7.89 16.78 0.30
CA GLU A 126 7.27 15.92 -0.69
C GLU A 126 5.79 15.87 -0.36
N VAL A 127 4.93 16.12 -1.35
CA VAL A 127 3.48 16.07 -1.15
C VAL A 127 2.94 14.89 -1.93
N THR A 128 2.31 13.96 -1.23
CA THR A 128 1.74 12.75 -1.80
C THR A 128 0.25 12.96 -1.99
N PHE A 129 -0.22 12.59 -3.18
CA PHE A 129 -1.63 12.65 -3.55
C PHE A 129 -2.12 11.24 -3.84
N THR A 130 -3.30 10.93 -3.32
CA THR A 130 -4.10 9.80 -3.79
C THR A 130 -5.38 10.35 -4.36
N ALA A 131 -5.81 9.90 -5.53
CA ALA A 131 -7.05 10.36 -6.15
C ALA A 131 -7.61 9.30 -7.09
N ARG A 132 -8.92 9.12 -7.09
CA ARG A 132 -9.64 8.26 -8.04
C ARG A 132 -10.21 9.09 -9.17
N THR A 133 -9.84 8.79 -10.40
CA THR A 133 -10.43 9.36 -11.62
C THR A 133 -11.66 8.55 -12.04
N ALA A 134 -12.69 9.23 -12.54
CA ALA A 134 -13.90 8.59 -13.07
C ALA A 134 -13.95 8.62 -14.60
N SER A 135 -13.34 9.64 -15.20
CA SER A 135 -13.20 9.77 -16.65
C SER A 135 -11.74 9.56 -17.08
N SER A 136 -11.55 9.02 -18.28
CA SER A 136 -10.23 8.98 -18.92
C SER A 136 -9.78 10.41 -19.25
N ILE A 137 -8.55 10.75 -18.89
CA ILE A 137 -7.88 12.00 -19.24
C ILE A 137 -7.03 11.73 -20.48
N HIS A 138 -7.50 12.19 -21.64
CA HIS A 138 -6.83 11.87 -22.90
C HIS A 138 -5.62 12.76 -23.18
N PRO A 139 -4.60 12.24 -23.89
CA PRO A 139 -3.40 13.00 -24.21
C PRO A 139 -3.67 14.32 -24.97
N LEU A 140 -2.72 15.25 -24.87
CA LEU A 140 -2.62 16.49 -25.66
C LEU A 140 -3.72 17.55 -25.43
N SER A 141 -4.84 17.20 -24.81
CA SER A 141 -5.99 18.10 -24.66
C SER A 141 -6.57 18.13 -23.26
N ASP A 142 -6.57 16.99 -22.55
CA ASP A 142 -7.17 16.89 -21.23
C ASP A 142 -6.09 17.00 -20.15
N ALA A 143 -6.48 17.33 -18.92
CA ALA A 143 -5.56 17.43 -17.80
C ALA A 143 -6.25 17.25 -16.45
N LEU A 144 -5.47 16.81 -15.45
CA LEU A 144 -5.80 16.97 -14.04
C LEU A 144 -5.17 18.24 -13.51
N VAL A 145 -5.90 19.01 -12.71
CA VAL A 145 -5.42 20.27 -12.13
C VAL A 145 -5.59 20.22 -10.62
N ILE A 146 -4.50 20.41 -9.89
CA ILE A 146 -4.46 20.49 -8.43
C ILE A 146 -4.21 21.93 -8.03
N THR A 147 -5.15 22.57 -7.36
CA THR A 147 -4.95 23.89 -6.75
C THR A 147 -4.46 23.74 -5.31
N PHE A 148 -3.33 24.37 -5.02
CA PHE A 148 -2.75 24.42 -3.69
C PHE A 148 -3.35 25.58 -2.87
N PRO A 149 -3.46 25.43 -1.54
CA PRO A 149 -3.77 26.55 -0.67
C PRO A 149 -2.75 27.69 -0.79
N GLU A 150 -3.13 28.86 -0.29
CA GLU A 150 -2.24 30.02 -0.27
C GLU A 150 -0.95 29.77 0.54
N GLY A 151 0.17 30.27 0.01
CA GLY A 151 1.49 30.23 0.64
C GLY A 151 2.38 29.06 0.19
N TYR A 152 1.81 28.03 -0.43
CA TYR A 152 2.63 26.96 -1.02
C TYR A 152 3.39 27.47 -2.24
N GLU A 153 4.67 27.10 -2.30
CA GLU A 153 5.54 27.45 -3.41
C GLU A 153 6.15 26.19 -4.02
N MET A 154 6.48 26.23 -5.30
CA MET A 154 7.28 25.19 -5.95
C MET A 154 8.26 25.88 -6.88
N PRO A 155 9.53 25.43 -6.97
CA PRO A 155 10.45 25.92 -7.98
C PRO A 155 9.83 25.71 -9.37
N SER A 156 10.26 26.52 -10.36
CA SER A 156 9.61 26.63 -11.68
C SER A 156 9.44 25.33 -12.47
N ALA A 157 10.10 24.24 -12.07
CA ALA A 157 9.86 22.91 -12.62
C ALA A 157 9.12 22.05 -11.59
N CYS A 158 7.90 21.64 -11.93
CA CYS A 158 7.23 20.56 -11.23
C CYS A 158 7.99 19.25 -11.45
N VAL A 159 8.15 18.45 -10.40
CA VAL A 159 8.82 17.15 -10.48
C VAL A 159 7.94 16.09 -9.83
N LEU A 160 7.53 15.10 -10.61
CA LEU A 160 6.86 13.90 -10.11
C LEU A 160 7.92 12.87 -9.66
N GLU A 161 7.70 12.23 -8.52
CA GLU A 161 8.51 11.06 -8.14
C GLU A 161 7.91 9.79 -8.77
N PRO A 162 8.72 8.90 -9.35
CA PRO A 162 8.28 7.54 -9.61
C PRO A 162 8.01 6.82 -8.28
N THR A 163 6.80 6.31 -8.09
CA THR A 163 6.33 5.78 -6.81
C THR A 163 6.80 4.34 -6.49
N SER A 164 7.26 3.56 -7.48
CA SER A 164 7.62 2.15 -7.31
C SER A 164 9.13 1.89 -7.27
N SER A 165 9.51 0.84 -6.53
CA SER A 165 10.87 0.29 -6.48
C SER A 165 11.37 -0.15 -7.85
N GLN A 166 10.48 -0.62 -8.73
CA GLN A 166 10.77 -1.03 -10.11
C GLN A 166 11.15 0.18 -10.98
N SER A 167 10.42 1.29 -10.86
CA SER A 167 10.74 2.57 -11.52
C SER A 167 12.02 3.20 -10.96
N ARG A 168 12.27 3.12 -9.64
CA ARG A 168 13.53 3.56 -9.03
C ARG A 168 14.74 2.72 -9.47
N ARG A 169 14.57 1.41 -9.66
CA ARG A 169 15.61 0.49 -10.12
C ARG A 169 16.05 0.82 -11.56
N LEU A 170 15.09 1.10 -12.45
CA LEU A 170 15.36 1.54 -13.82
C LEU A 170 16.11 2.88 -13.89
N VAL A 171 15.84 3.81 -12.95
CA VAL A 171 16.57 5.08 -12.83
C VAL A 171 17.97 4.89 -12.23
N ALA A 172 18.12 3.99 -11.25
CA ALA A 172 19.39 3.70 -10.57
C ALA A 172 20.37 2.88 -11.43
N GLU A 173 19.88 2.03 -12.33
CA GLU A 173 20.70 1.19 -13.22
C GLU A 173 21.33 1.97 -14.40
N GLY A 174 21.20 3.30 -14.44
CA GLY A 174 21.99 4.16 -15.34
C GLY A 174 21.77 3.94 -16.84
N THR A 175 20.69 3.25 -17.23
CA THR A 175 20.33 3.00 -18.64
C THR A 175 19.73 4.21 -19.36
N ILE A 176 19.69 5.38 -18.71
CA ILE A 176 19.28 6.66 -19.31
C ILE A 176 20.52 7.53 -19.56
N PRO A 177 20.85 7.90 -20.81
CA PRO A 177 21.96 8.81 -21.06
C PRO A 177 21.65 10.19 -20.48
N SER A 178 22.61 10.73 -19.72
CA SER A 178 22.57 12.07 -19.14
C SER A 178 22.59 13.14 -20.23
N GLY A 179 21.42 13.45 -20.79
CA GLY A 179 21.25 14.59 -21.69
C GLY A 179 20.17 14.38 -22.73
N MET A 180 18.90 14.65 -22.40
CA MET A 180 17.87 15.19 -23.29
C MET A 180 16.57 15.47 -22.50
N ASN A 181 15.88 16.56 -22.87
CA ASN A 181 14.70 17.12 -22.20
C ASN A 181 13.37 16.46 -22.63
N GLU A 182 13.32 15.16 -22.88
CA GLU A 182 12.08 14.47 -23.33
C GLU A 182 11.98 13.08 -22.69
N TRP A 183 10.89 12.83 -21.97
CA TRP A 183 10.59 11.53 -21.37
C TRP A 183 9.72 10.70 -22.33
N THR A 184 10.24 9.56 -22.80
CA THR A 184 9.45 8.47 -23.40
C THR A 184 9.93 7.14 -22.81
N LEU A 185 9.03 6.35 -22.22
CA LEU A 185 9.31 4.99 -21.76
C LEU A 185 8.74 3.98 -22.79
N PRO A 186 9.41 2.84 -23.03
CA PRO A 186 8.93 1.82 -23.97
C PRO A 186 7.82 0.95 -23.38
N HIS A 187 6.90 0.55 -24.26
CA HIS A 187 5.72 -0.28 -24.02
C HIS A 187 6.00 -1.61 -23.28
N LEU A 188 5.20 -1.91 -22.26
CA LEU A 188 4.88 -3.27 -21.86
C LEU A 188 3.35 -3.43 -21.81
N SER A 189 2.81 -4.37 -22.60
CA SER A 189 1.39 -4.71 -22.61
C SER A 189 1.15 -5.87 -21.64
N VAL A 190 0.17 -5.71 -20.75
CA VAL A 190 -0.36 -6.81 -19.92
C VAL A 190 -1.75 -7.14 -20.46
N VAL A 191 -1.92 -8.39 -20.88
CA VAL A 191 -3.21 -8.98 -21.28
C VAL A 191 -3.95 -9.36 -20.00
N ALA A 192 -5.14 -8.79 -19.80
CA ALA A 192 -6.08 -9.20 -18.76
C ALA A 192 -7.01 -10.29 -19.32
N ASP A 193 -7.21 -11.35 -18.55
CA ASP A 193 -8.36 -12.25 -18.69
C ASP A 193 -9.03 -12.40 -17.31
N ASP A 194 -10.35 -12.37 -17.34
CA ASP A 194 -11.33 -12.17 -16.27
C ASP A 194 -12.05 -13.50 -15.99
N ASP A 195 -12.26 -13.89 -14.71
CA ASP A 195 -13.55 -14.42 -14.21
C ASP A 195 -13.54 -14.86 -12.71
N SER A 196 -14.50 -14.32 -11.94
CA SER A 196 -15.22 -14.87 -10.75
C SER A 196 -14.44 -15.37 -9.51
N GLY A 197 -14.80 -15.12 -8.23
CA GLY A 197 -15.95 -14.54 -7.54
C GLY A 197 -16.07 -15.17 -6.13
N GLY A 198 -16.31 -14.39 -5.07
CA GLY A 198 -16.71 -14.88 -3.74
C GLY A 198 -16.01 -14.21 -2.53
N ALA A 199 -16.75 -13.42 -1.76
CA ALA A 199 -16.25 -12.54 -0.69
C ALA A 199 -16.52 -13.08 0.73
N GLU A 200 -15.54 -12.88 1.62
CA GLU A 200 -15.69 -12.65 3.08
C GLU A 200 -14.63 -11.62 3.54
N PRO A 201 -14.84 -10.90 4.66
CA PRO A 201 -14.38 -9.52 4.81
C PRO A 201 -12.89 -9.43 5.14
N SER A 202 -12.09 -9.09 4.14
CA SER A 202 -10.71 -8.66 4.34
C SER A 202 -10.68 -7.30 5.02
N THR A 203 -9.96 -7.22 6.13
CA THR A 203 -9.32 -6.00 6.62
C THR A 203 -8.81 -5.18 5.45
N GLU A 204 -9.20 -3.90 5.36
CA GLU A 204 -8.72 -2.92 4.37
C GLU A 204 -7.19 -2.85 4.42
N ALA A 205 -6.53 -3.75 3.69
CA ALA A 205 -5.26 -3.46 3.07
C ALA A 205 -5.58 -2.28 2.15
N ALA A 206 -5.05 -1.10 2.47
CA ALA A 206 -5.18 0.08 1.63
C ALA A 206 -4.91 -0.35 0.18
N GLU A 207 -5.92 -0.25 -0.69
CA GLU A 207 -5.77 -0.51 -2.12
C GLU A 207 -4.57 0.34 -2.58
N LEU A 208 -3.46 -0.33 -2.89
CA LEU A 208 -2.27 0.34 -3.39
C LEU A 208 -2.66 0.90 -4.76
N GLY A 209 -2.95 2.20 -4.83
CA GLY A 209 -3.37 2.84 -6.07
C GLY A 209 -2.34 2.64 -7.19
N SER A 210 -2.82 2.62 -8.43
CA SER A 210 -2.02 2.58 -9.65
C SER A 210 -1.09 3.80 -9.76
N GLU A 211 0.06 3.63 -10.40
CA GLU A 211 0.95 4.76 -10.73
C GLU A 211 0.36 5.56 -11.89
N LEU A 212 0.76 6.84 -12.00
CA LEU A 212 0.49 7.60 -13.21
C LEU A 212 1.13 6.92 -14.43
N PRO A 213 0.44 6.88 -15.59
CA PRO A 213 0.98 6.27 -16.78
C PRO A 213 2.24 6.99 -17.28
N PRO A 214 3.10 6.31 -18.06
CA PRO A 214 4.28 6.94 -18.62
C PRO A 214 3.89 8.11 -19.55
N GLY A 215 4.66 9.20 -19.48
CA GLY A 215 4.43 10.39 -20.30
C GLY A 215 3.41 11.37 -19.70
N VAL A 216 3.19 11.38 -18.39
CA VAL A 216 2.48 12.50 -17.74
C VAL A 216 3.46 13.64 -17.47
N GLU A 217 3.24 14.77 -18.13
CA GLU A 217 3.96 16.01 -17.88
C GLU A 217 3.33 16.77 -16.71
N CYS A 218 4.17 17.33 -15.86
CA CYS A 218 3.74 18.16 -14.76
C CYS A 218 4.16 19.62 -14.96
N MET A 219 3.21 20.54 -14.83
CA MET A 219 3.43 21.97 -14.97
C MET A 219 2.96 22.73 -13.74
N TRP A 220 3.74 23.72 -13.30
CA TRP A 220 3.40 24.58 -12.17
C TRP A 220 3.08 26.00 -12.63
N ASN A 221 1.92 26.50 -12.24
CA ASN A 221 1.56 27.89 -12.40
C ASN A 221 1.65 28.60 -11.04
N THR A 222 2.70 29.41 -10.85
CA THR A 222 2.93 30.16 -9.62
C THR A 222 1.82 31.16 -9.29
N THR A 223 1.22 31.79 -10.31
CA THR A 223 0.17 32.80 -10.12
C THR A 223 -1.15 32.18 -9.66
N ALA A 224 -1.55 31.08 -10.29
CA ALA A 224 -2.76 30.36 -9.94
C ALA A 224 -2.56 29.37 -8.77
N ARG A 225 -1.30 29.07 -8.41
CA ARG A 225 -0.89 28.01 -7.47
C ARG A 225 -1.46 26.64 -7.87
N THR A 226 -1.41 26.35 -9.17
CA THR A 226 -1.96 25.11 -9.72
C THR A 226 -0.87 24.24 -10.29
N VAL A 227 -0.91 22.96 -9.96
CA VAL A 227 -0.20 21.91 -10.68
C VAL A 227 -1.12 21.33 -11.74
N THR A 228 -0.65 21.27 -12.98
CA THR A 228 -1.36 20.61 -14.09
C THR A 228 -0.62 19.35 -14.49
N LEU A 229 -1.32 18.21 -14.46
CA LEU A 229 -0.85 16.91 -14.92
C LEU A 229 -1.47 16.63 -16.27
N GLN A 230 -0.66 16.60 -17.31
CA GLN A 230 -1.11 16.39 -18.68
C GLN A 230 -0.48 15.11 -19.24
N PRO A 231 -1.28 14.10 -19.61
CA PRO A 231 -0.78 12.97 -20.37
C PRO A 231 -0.34 13.42 -21.77
N THR A 232 0.81 12.95 -22.24
CA THR A 232 1.32 13.22 -23.59
C THR A 232 1.30 12.01 -24.51
N ILE A 233 1.43 10.80 -23.94
CA ILE A 233 1.49 9.54 -24.70
C ILE A 233 0.27 8.67 -24.42
N SER A 234 0.08 8.30 -23.15
CA SER A 234 -0.98 7.37 -22.73
C SER A 234 -2.01 8.11 -21.88
N PRO A 235 -3.32 7.83 -22.04
CA PRO A 235 -4.35 8.41 -21.20
C PRO A 235 -4.17 8.02 -19.73
N ILE A 236 -4.61 8.89 -18.82
CA ILE A 236 -4.85 8.51 -17.42
C ILE A 236 -6.25 7.90 -17.40
N GLU A 237 -6.33 6.57 -17.39
CA GLU A 237 -7.59 5.83 -17.38
C GLU A 237 -8.37 6.04 -16.07
N PRO A 238 -9.65 5.66 -15.98
CA PRO A 238 -10.38 5.66 -14.72
C PRO A 238 -9.80 4.64 -13.72
N ASP A 239 -9.11 5.11 -12.68
CA ASP A 239 -8.55 4.26 -11.62
C ASP A 239 -8.21 5.08 -10.35
N LEU A 240 -7.81 4.41 -9.27
CA LEU A 240 -7.18 5.02 -8.10
C LEU A 240 -5.70 5.25 -8.37
N TYR A 241 -5.26 6.51 -8.39
CA TYR A 241 -3.87 6.88 -8.61
C TYR A 241 -3.18 7.33 -7.33
N HIS A 242 -1.90 6.98 -7.22
CA HIS A 242 -1.00 7.45 -6.18
C HIS A 242 0.26 8.07 -6.79
N PHE A 243 0.60 9.30 -6.42
CA PHE A 243 1.79 9.99 -6.94
C PHE A 243 2.31 11.05 -5.97
N LYS A 244 3.59 11.41 -6.13
CA LYS A 244 4.27 12.38 -5.28
C LYS A 244 4.78 13.56 -6.08
N LEU A 245 4.57 14.75 -5.54
CA LEU A 245 5.20 15.98 -6.00
C LEU A 245 6.43 16.29 -5.13
N LEU A 246 7.57 16.40 -5.79
CA LEU A 246 8.83 16.74 -5.16
C LEU A 246 9.02 18.26 -5.15
N ARG A 247 9.81 18.73 -4.17
CA ARG A 247 10.29 20.11 -4.08
C ARG A 247 9.20 21.16 -3.84
N VAL A 248 8.04 20.77 -3.32
CA VAL A 248 7.05 21.72 -2.80
C VAL A 248 7.63 22.38 -1.56
N THR A 249 7.39 23.66 -1.35
CA THR A 249 7.76 24.39 -0.14
C THR A 249 6.49 24.76 0.60
N ASN A 250 6.41 24.38 1.87
CA ASN A 250 5.32 24.78 2.75
C ASN A 250 5.29 26.31 2.90
N PRO A 251 4.11 26.91 3.15
CA PRO A 251 3.99 28.30 3.57
C PRO A 251 5.00 28.70 4.65
N SER A 252 5.53 29.92 4.54
CA SER A 252 6.55 30.45 5.47
C SER A 252 6.03 30.84 6.84
N GLU A 253 4.70 30.92 6.99
CA GLU A 253 4.04 31.34 8.22
C GLU A 253 3.34 30.16 8.89
N VAL A 254 3.35 30.17 10.22
CA VAL A 254 2.57 29.22 11.05
C VAL A 254 1.10 29.42 10.72
N ARG A 255 0.39 28.33 10.45
CA ARG A 255 -0.99 28.37 10.01
C ARG A 255 -1.77 27.22 10.62
N ASP A 256 -2.77 27.56 11.43
CA ASP A 256 -3.74 26.60 11.93
C ASP A 256 -4.87 26.43 10.91
N VAL A 257 -5.24 25.18 10.66
CA VAL A 257 -6.40 24.86 9.82
C VAL A 257 -7.61 24.75 10.72
N VAL A 258 -8.49 25.74 10.64
CA VAL A 258 -9.68 25.87 11.50
C VAL A 258 -10.95 25.59 10.70
N PRO A 259 -12.03 25.11 11.34
CA PRO A 259 -13.32 24.94 10.68
C PRO A 259 -13.81 26.24 10.04
N ASP A 260 -14.22 26.16 8.79
CA ASP A 260 -14.77 27.27 8.02
C ASP A 260 -15.94 26.76 7.18
N ALA A 261 -17.16 27.12 7.58
CA ALA A 261 -18.38 26.66 6.94
C ALA A 261 -18.57 27.23 5.52
N ASP A 262 -17.88 28.33 5.20
CA ASP A 262 -17.97 28.99 3.89
C ASP A 262 -16.94 28.42 2.89
N SER A 263 -16.05 27.51 3.33
CA SER A 263 -15.04 26.91 2.46
C SER A 263 -15.49 25.59 1.85
N ASP A 264 -14.99 25.29 0.65
CA ASP A 264 -15.37 24.10 -0.11
C ASP A 264 -15.05 22.76 0.59
N CYS A 265 -14.04 22.74 1.48
CA CYS A 265 -13.66 21.56 2.27
C CYS A 265 -14.07 21.64 3.75
N GLY A 266 -14.82 22.67 4.15
CA GLY A 266 -15.23 22.90 5.54
C GLY A 266 -14.13 23.40 6.48
N MET A 267 -12.96 23.77 5.93
CA MET A 267 -11.77 24.23 6.66
C MET A 267 -11.13 25.47 6.00
N SER A 268 -10.42 26.31 6.75
CA SER A 268 -9.84 27.59 6.30
C SER A 268 -8.74 27.48 5.21
N SER A 269 -8.40 26.26 4.78
CA SER A 269 -7.36 25.95 3.81
C SER A 269 -7.72 24.65 3.10
N CYS A 270 -7.83 24.67 1.77
CA CYS A 270 -8.28 23.52 0.98
C CYS A 270 -7.40 23.31 -0.24
N PHE A 271 -6.97 22.07 -0.46
CA PHE A 271 -6.56 21.58 -1.76
C PHE A 271 -7.81 21.31 -2.60
N LYS A 272 -7.70 21.54 -3.92
CA LYS A 272 -8.75 21.26 -4.89
C LYS A 272 -8.17 20.43 -6.02
N LEU A 273 -8.88 19.38 -6.44
CA LEU A 273 -8.55 18.59 -7.62
C LEU A 273 -9.70 18.69 -8.62
N GLU A 274 -9.34 18.96 -9.87
CA GLU A 274 -10.25 19.09 -11.01
C GLU A 274 -9.73 18.29 -12.20
N SER A 275 -10.64 17.88 -13.09
CA SER A 275 -10.30 17.29 -14.38
C SER A 275 -10.95 18.09 -15.50
N PHE A 276 -10.18 18.37 -16.55
CA PHE A 276 -10.62 19.21 -17.66
C PHE A 276 -10.40 18.52 -18.99
N ARG A 277 -11.33 18.76 -19.91
CA ARG A 277 -11.23 18.49 -21.33
C ARG A 277 -10.83 19.73 -22.09
N GLY A 278 -9.90 19.56 -23.02
CA GLY A 278 -9.49 20.62 -23.94
C GLY A 278 -8.88 21.85 -23.26
N LEU A 279 -8.20 21.67 -22.12
CA LEU A 279 -7.60 22.75 -21.33
C LEU A 279 -6.64 23.62 -22.18
N PHE A 280 -5.96 23.00 -23.14
CA PHE A 280 -4.95 23.67 -23.97
C PHE A 280 -5.38 23.94 -25.42
N ASN A 281 -6.45 23.30 -25.91
CA ASN A 281 -6.74 23.22 -27.36
C ASN A 281 -8.22 23.44 -27.73
N SER A 282 -9.09 23.84 -26.80
CA SER A 282 -10.52 24.07 -27.10
C SER A 282 -10.81 25.53 -27.47
N SER A 283 -11.53 25.73 -28.58
CA SER A 283 -12.11 27.04 -28.94
C SER A 283 -13.27 27.46 -28.02
N ASP A 284 -13.90 26.49 -27.34
CA ASP A 284 -15.06 26.69 -26.46
C ASP A 284 -14.68 26.85 -24.98
N GLY A 285 -13.38 26.85 -24.65
CA GLY A 285 -12.87 26.91 -23.28
C GLY A 285 -12.88 25.55 -22.57
N PRO A 286 -12.15 25.43 -21.45
CA PRO A 286 -11.99 24.18 -20.72
C PRO A 286 -13.35 23.66 -20.23
N GLN A 287 -13.66 22.41 -20.52
CA GLN A 287 -14.87 21.73 -20.03
C GLN A 287 -14.51 20.80 -18.89
N THR A 288 -15.20 20.88 -17.77
CA THR A 288 -15.00 19.96 -16.64
C THR A 288 -15.40 18.53 -17.03
N LEU A 289 -14.53 17.55 -16.79
CA LEU A 289 -14.77 16.12 -17.07
C LEU A 289 -15.47 15.43 -15.90
N ASP A 290 -14.97 15.68 -14.69
CA ASP A 290 -15.48 15.12 -13.44
C ASP A 290 -15.76 16.24 -12.44
N LEU A 291 -16.72 16.02 -11.54
CA LEU A 291 -16.90 16.92 -10.40
C LEU A 291 -15.61 17.03 -9.59
N ALA A 292 -15.26 18.27 -9.25
CA ALA A 292 -14.12 18.59 -8.42
C ALA A 292 -14.24 17.98 -7.02
N THR A 293 -13.10 17.69 -6.42
CA THR A 293 -13.02 17.20 -5.04
C THR A 293 -12.00 18.02 -4.25
N TYR A 294 -12.15 18.03 -2.94
CA TYR A 294 -11.41 18.90 -2.05
C TYR A 294 -10.82 18.13 -0.88
N TYR A 295 -9.70 18.62 -0.35
CA TYR A 295 -9.06 18.05 0.82
C TYR A 295 -8.52 19.15 1.74
N PRO A 296 -8.74 19.06 3.07
CA PRO A 296 -8.21 20.06 4.01
C PRO A 296 -6.69 20.20 3.92
N GLY A 297 -6.19 21.42 4.05
CA GLY A 297 -4.77 21.69 4.22
C GLY A 297 -4.23 21.12 5.53
N HIS A 298 -2.90 21.13 5.67
CA HIS A 298 -2.24 20.74 6.92
C HIS A 298 -2.03 21.96 7.82
N THR A 299 -2.11 21.73 9.13
CA THR A 299 -1.63 22.72 10.12
C THR A 299 -0.11 22.79 10.05
N LEU A 300 0.46 23.99 9.97
CA LEU A 300 1.89 24.21 9.82
C LEU A 300 2.50 24.69 11.13
N SER A 301 3.63 24.07 11.49
CA SER A 301 4.26 24.22 12.80
C SER A 301 5.68 24.77 12.70
N VAL A 302 6.17 25.34 13.81
CA VAL A 302 7.57 25.75 13.93
C VAL A 302 8.47 24.51 14.00
N LYS A 303 9.66 24.58 13.41
CA LYS A 303 10.63 23.48 13.42
C LYS A 303 11.18 23.23 14.84
N MET A 304 11.20 21.98 15.29
CA MET A 304 11.99 21.56 16.46
C MET A 304 13.51 21.69 16.22
N ASP A 305 14.27 22.00 17.26
CA ASP A 305 15.72 22.15 17.17
C ASP A 305 16.42 20.81 16.91
N ALA A 306 15.89 19.73 17.47
CA ALA A 306 16.36 18.37 17.23
C ALA A 306 15.23 17.35 17.43
N ALA A 307 15.24 16.29 16.64
CA ALA A 307 14.46 15.08 16.88
C ALA A 307 15.14 13.89 16.20
N SER A 308 15.18 12.74 16.86
CA SER A 308 15.64 11.48 16.27
C SER A 308 15.25 10.29 17.14
N LEU A 309 15.50 9.07 16.65
CA LEU A 309 15.71 7.93 17.55
C LEU A 309 16.98 8.17 18.37
N ALA A 310 16.92 7.88 19.66
CA ALA A 310 18.08 7.98 20.55
C ALA A 310 19.06 6.83 20.24
N PRO A 311 20.37 7.10 20.13
CA PRO A 311 21.36 6.04 20.00
C PRO A 311 21.40 5.21 21.29
N ILE A 312 21.39 3.89 21.15
CA ILE A 312 21.42 2.95 22.28
C ILE A 312 22.56 1.94 22.12
N THR A 313 23.17 1.54 23.24
CA THR A 313 24.14 0.44 23.28
C THR A 313 23.44 -0.92 23.22
N ASP A 314 24.21 -2.01 23.05
CA ASP A 314 23.68 -3.37 23.06
C ASP A 314 23.09 -3.74 24.42
N GLU A 315 23.68 -3.26 25.51
CA GLU A 315 23.16 -3.46 26.87
C GLU A 315 21.84 -2.72 27.09
N GLN A 316 21.74 -1.47 26.63
CA GLN A 316 20.50 -0.70 26.69
C GLN A 316 19.42 -1.29 25.80
N ARG A 317 19.80 -1.83 24.63
CA ARG A 317 18.89 -2.54 23.73
C ARG A 317 18.25 -3.74 24.41
N ALA A 318 19.07 -4.58 25.03
CA ALA A 318 18.59 -5.73 25.81
C ALA A 318 17.74 -5.29 27.01
N ALA A 319 18.19 -4.29 27.78
CA ALA A 319 17.50 -3.83 28.98
C ALA A 319 16.16 -3.13 28.69
N SER A 320 16.04 -2.47 27.54
CA SER A 320 14.81 -1.78 27.11
C SER A 320 13.81 -2.70 26.42
N GLY A 321 14.21 -3.92 26.04
CA GLY A 321 13.37 -4.84 25.27
C GLY A 321 13.18 -4.38 23.82
N ARG A 322 14.19 -3.73 23.23
CA ARG A 322 14.21 -3.33 21.83
C ARG A 322 14.34 -4.57 20.92
N ASN A 323 13.46 -4.68 19.93
CA ASN A 323 13.37 -5.83 19.04
C ASN A 323 12.93 -5.38 17.63
N ASP A 324 13.87 -5.27 16.70
CA ASP A 324 13.62 -4.67 15.37
C ASP A 324 13.24 -5.71 14.32
N ARG A 325 12.82 -6.91 14.75
CA ARG A 325 12.35 -7.96 13.84
C ARG A 325 10.98 -7.63 13.25
N PRO A 326 10.69 -8.07 12.02
CA PRO A 326 9.39 -7.84 11.38
C PRO A 326 8.22 -8.38 12.19
N GLY A 327 7.13 -7.62 12.24
CA GLY A 327 5.88 -8.04 12.89
C GLY A 327 5.96 -8.23 14.41
N LYS A 328 7.09 -7.89 15.05
CA LYS A 328 7.25 -8.03 16.52
C LYS A 328 6.93 -6.74 17.25
N GLU A 329 6.52 -6.91 18.51
CA GLU A 329 6.52 -5.82 19.48
C GLU A 329 7.93 -5.28 19.69
N ASN A 330 8.01 -3.97 19.92
CA ASN A 330 9.27 -3.26 19.98
C ASN A 330 9.18 -2.07 20.93
N ASN A 331 10.32 -1.57 21.40
CA ASN A 331 10.42 -0.38 22.21
C ASN A 331 11.37 0.62 21.53
N VAL A 332 10.86 1.75 21.02
CA VAL A 332 11.71 2.84 20.51
C VAL A 332 12.03 3.81 21.64
N ILE A 333 13.23 4.40 21.59
CA ILE A 333 13.60 5.52 22.45
C ILE A 333 13.75 6.73 21.53
N LEU A 334 12.94 7.76 21.77
CA LEU A 334 12.84 8.96 20.96
C LEU A 334 13.43 10.12 21.74
N GLN A 335 14.20 10.97 21.07
CA GLN A 335 14.74 12.19 21.64
C GLN A 335 14.26 13.41 20.85
N PHE A 336 14.04 14.53 21.54
CA PHE A 336 13.66 15.80 20.92
C PHE A 336 14.11 17.02 21.73
N ARG A 337 14.17 18.16 21.06
CA ARG A 337 14.50 19.47 21.64
C ARG A 337 13.62 20.55 21.05
N LEU A 338 13.03 21.36 21.91
CA LEU A 338 12.06 22.39 21.55
C LEU A 338 12.76 23.76 21.40
N PRO A 339 12.41 24.56 20.37
CA PRO A 339 12.76 25.99 20.32
C PRO A 339 12.01 26.86 21.33
N THR A 340 10.84 26.45 21.84
CA THR A 340 10.05 27.26 22.79
C THR A 340 9.60 26.48 24.02
N ASP A 341 9.45 27.20 25.13
CA ASP A 341 9.00 26.63 26.41
C ASP A 341 7.53 26.20 26.34
N LYS A 342 7.19 25.05 26.91
CA LYS A 342 5.81 24.54 27.06
C LYS A 342 5.40 24.55 28.52
N THR A 343 5.29 25.73 29.12
CA THR A 343 5.17 25.91 30.58
C THR A 343 3.76 26.19 31.10
N SER A 344 2.79 26.44 30.22
CA SER A 344 1.52 27.07 30.63
C SER A 344 0.28 26.19 30.53
N ALA A 345 0.30 25.13 29.71
CA ALA A 345 -0.84 24.26 29.49
C ALA A 345 -0.40 22.88 29.01
N ASP A 346 -1.29 21.90 29.18
CA ASP A 346 -1.14 20.58 28.60
C ASP A 346 -0.98 20.69 27.08
N SER A 347 -0.10 19.87 26.53
CA SER A 347 0.24 19.85 25.11
C SER A 347 0.05 18.45 24.54
N ILE A 348 -0.37 18.38 23.28
CA ILE A 348 -0.46 17.11 22.56
C ILE A 348 0.90 16.82 21.94
N LEU A 349 1.49 15.68 22.31
CA LEU A 349 2.65 15.08 21.67
C LEU A 349 2.16 14.04 20.66
N THR A 350 2.46 14.22 19.39
CA THR A 350 2.16 13.23 18.34
C THR A 350 3.47 12.62 17.84
N VAL A 351 3.54 11.30 17.78
CA VAL A 351 4.62 10.55 17.14
C VAL A 351 4.05 9.80 15.97
N THR A 352 4.61 10.01 14.78
CA THR A 352 4.23 9.30 13.56
C THR A 352 5.42 8.46 13.11
N GLY A 353 5.21 7.15 13.00
CA GLY A 353 6.15 6.21 12.41
C GLY A 353 5.84 5.92 10.94
N PRO A 354 6.65 5.06 10.30
CA PRO A 354 6.41 4.64 8.92
C PRO A 354 5.11 3.85 8.77
N LEU A 355 4.58 3.82 7.55
CA LEU A 355 3.39 3.03 7.22
C LEU A 355 3.58 1.55 7.59
N SER A 356 2.48 0.89 7.96
CA SER A 356 2.42 -0.50 8.45
C SER A 356 3.07 -0.75 9.82
N LEU A 357 3.67 0.26 10.45
CA LEU A 357 3.98 0.20 11.88
C LEU A 357 2.69 0.39 12.69
N VAL A 358 2.56 -0.34 13.80
CA VAL A 358 1.36 -0.26 14.64
C VAL A 358 1.74 0.07 16.08
N PHE A 359 1.22 1.19 16.60
CA PHE A 359 1.23 1.50 18.03
C PHE A 359 0.05 0.83 18.74
N ALA A 360 0.23 0.47 20.02
CA ALA A 360 -0.84 -0.08 20.83
C ALA A 360 -1.94 0.97 21.07
N GLU A 361 -3.21 0.56 21.04
CA GLU A 361 -4.34 1.47 21.30
C GLU A 361 -4.20 2.19 22.63
N ASP A 362 -3.88 1.46 23.70
CA ASP A 362 -3.38 2.01 24.96
C ASP A 362 -1.85 1.90 24.98
N CYS A 363 -1.18 2.98 24.59
CA CYS A 363 0.27 3.04 24.58
C CYS A 363 0.88 3.55 25.89
N LEU A 364 0.06 3.85 26.91
CA LEU A 364 0.54 4.43 28.17
C LEU A 364 1.35 3.41 28.97
N VAL A 365 0.94 2.14 28.95
CA VAL A 365 1.61 1.02 29.64
C VAL A 365 3.07 0.83 29.16
N GLY A 366 3.35 1.17 27.91
CA GLY A 366 4.68 1.05 27.31
C GLY A 366 5.50 2.33 27.31
N LEU A 367 4.94 3.43 27.81
CA LEU A 367 5.57 4.74 27.80
C LEU A 367 6.45 4.91 29.04
N GLU A 368 7.66 5.44 28.87
CA GLU A 368 8.57 5.69 29.98
C GLU A 368 9.38 6.98 29.80
N THR A 369 9.39 7.82 30.83
CA THR A 369 10.15 9.09 30.87
C THR A 369 11.15 9.12 32.04
N ARG A 370 11.06 8.18 33.00
CA ARG A 370 11.90 8.20 34.21
C ARG A 370 13.36 7.90 33.87
N PRO A 371 14.33 8.65 34.46
CA PRO A 371 15.75 8.51 34.17
C PRO A 371 16.33 7.11 34.34
N ASP A 372 15.83 6.32 35.30
CA ASP A 372 16.32 4.98 35.65
C ASP A 372 15.61 3.84 34.90
N LYS A 373 14.65 4.18 34.02
CA LYS A 373 13.81 3.22 33.31
C LYS A 373 13.76 3.42 31.81
N VAL A 374 13.94 4.65 31.32
CA VAL A 374 13.77 4.99 29.90
C VAL A 374 14.70 4.17 28.99
N PHE A 375 15.93 3.89 29.43
CA PHE A 375 16.89 3.00 28.73
C PHE A 375 16.83 1.53 29.17
N GLY A 376 15.81 1.14 29.94
CA GLY A 376 15.70 -0.20 30.51
C GLY A 376 16.15 -0.30 31.96
N ALA A 377 15.75 -1.38 32.64
CA ALA A 377 16.06 -1.56 34.05
C ALA A 377 17.57 -1.66 34.31
N GLY A 378 18.07 -0.86 35.26
CA GLY A 378 19.48 -0.84 35.64
C GLY A 378 20.36 0.04 34.75
N GLN A 379 19.79 0.72 33.75
CA GLN A 379 20.48 1.70 32.93
C GLN A 379 20.28 3.12 33.51
N SER A 380 21.31 3.95 33.47
CA SER A 380 21.22 5.35 33.88
C SER A 380 20.99 6.27 32.69
N LEU A 381 20.32 7.40 32.94
CA LEU A 381 20.13 8.47 31.96
C LEU A 381 21.50 9.03 31.52
N PRO A 382 21.85 8.94 30.22
CA PRO A 382 23.08 9.55 29.72
C PRO A 382 23.11 11.07 29.93
N ARG A 383 24.30 11.61 30.21
CA ARG A 383 24.50 13.02 30.66
C ARG A 383 24.01 14.08 29.69
N GLN A 384 23.85 13.74 28.41
CA GLN A 384 23.35 14.67 27.39
C GLN A 384 21.84 14.89 27.44
N TYR A 385 21.10 14.05 28.17
CA TYR A 385 19.65 14.14 28.28
C TYR A 385 19.24 14.85 29.57
N THR A 386 18.17 15.62 29.47
CA THR A 386 17.53 16.29 30.60
C THR A 386 16.42 15.41 31.16
N GLU A 387 16.37 15.29 32.48
CA GLU A 387 15.25 14.63 33.17
C GLU A 387 13.94 15.38 32.91
N TRP A 388 12.86 14.63 32.74
CA TRP A 388 11.53 15.22 32.58
C TRP A 388 11.12 15.90 33.89
N PRO A 389 10.64 17.15 33.85
CA PRO A 389 10.14 17.80 35.05
C PRO A 389 8.85 17.12 35.54
N ASP A 390 8.64 17.09 36.86
CA ASP A 390 7.47 16.45 37.48
C ASP A 390 6.13 16.99 36.95
N THR A 391 6.10 18.25 36.49
CA THR A 391 4.90 18.87 35.92
C THR A 391 4.59 18.38 34.51
N ALA A 392 5.58 17.87 33.77
CA ALA A 392 5.43 17.36 32.40
C ALA A 392 5.09 15.86 32.39
N GLU A 393 4.19 15.44 33.28
CA GLU A 393 3.73 14.06 33.34
C GLU A 393 2.95 13.67 32.07
N MET A 394 3.06 12.41 31.69
CA MET A 394 2.31 11.81 30.58
C MET A 394 0.93 11.40 31.08
N LEU A 395 -0.09 12.20 30.76
CA LEU A 395 -1.44 12.07 31.29
C LEU A 395 -2.25 10.98 30.58
N SER A 396 -2.02 10.80 29.29
CA SER A 396 -2.68 9.76 28.48
C SER A 396 -1.88 9.45 27.22
N CYS A 397 -2.05 8.26 26.66
CA CYS A 397 -1.46 7.85 25.39
C CYS A 397 -2.46 6.97 24.61
N THR A 398 -2.79 7.38 23.39
CA THR A 398 -3.63 6.61 22.48
C THR A 398 -2.89 6.36 21.16
N GLY A 399 -2.68 5.10 20.81
CA GLY A 399 -2.15 4.70 19.51
C GLY A 399 -3.25 4.38 18.52
N GLY A 400 -2.97 4.58 17.22
CA GLY A 400 -3.82 4.18 16.12
C GLY A 400 -2.97 4.03 14.87
N GLN A 401 -2.85 2.79 14.36
CA GLN A 401 -1.95 2.46 13.26
C GLN A 401 -0.53 3.00 13.55
N ASN A 402 0.06 3.74 12.61
CA ASN A 402 1.41 4.29 12.70
C ASN A 402 1.48 5.65 13.42
N VAL A 403 0.44 6.05 14.16
CA VAL A 403 0.42 7.31 14.92
C VAL A 403 0.12 7.05 16.40
N ALA A 404 0.91 7.67 17.30
CA ALA A 404 0.66 7.71 18.73
C ALA A 404 0.44 9.16 19.18
N ARG A 405 -0.62 9.40 19.94
CA ARG A 405 -0.97 10.72 20.48
C ARG A 405 -0.96 10.67 22.00
N MET A 406 -0.20 11.55 22.62
CA MET A 406 -0.04 11.65 24.07
C MET A 406 -0.45 13.04 24.54
N ILE A 407 -1.01 13.13 25.75
CA ILE A 407 -1.22 14.40 26.44
C ILE A 407 -0.10 14.54 27.47
N VAL A 408 0.66 15.62 27.36
CA VAL A 408 1.80 15.93 28.22
C VAL A 408 1.49 17.16 29.05
N GLY A 409 1.72 17.09 30.36
CA GLY A 409 1.60 18.24 31.24
C GLY A 409 2.62 19.35 30.92
N PRO A 410 2.48 20.54 31.53
CA PRO A 410 3.38 21.66 31.30
C PRO A 410 4.77 21.43 31.93
N GLY A 411 5.79 22.12 31.44
CA GLY A 411 7.10 22.27 32.11
C GLY A 411 8.30 21.94 31.24
N LEU A 412 8.11 21.42 30.02
CA LEU A 412 9.22 21.21 29.09
C LEU A 412 9.80 22.57 28.66
N GLU A 413 11.08 22.78 28.95
CA GLU A 413 11.81 24.00 28.65
C GLU A 413 12.53 23.86 27.31
N LYS A 414 12.71 24.97 26.61
CA LYS A 414 13.48 25.02 25.37
C LYS A 414 14.94 24.62 25.59
N GLU A 415 15.63 24.29 24.50
CA GLU A 415 17.07 23.95 24.46
C GLU A 415 17.47 22.66 25.21
N ASN A 416 16.63 22.14 26.10
CA ASN A 416 16.82 20.86 26.77
C ASN A 416 16.54 19.68 25.82
N LEU A 417 17.40 18.66 25.87
CA LEU A 417 17.24 17.44 25.08
C LEU A 417 16.50 16.41 25.93
N TYR A 418 15.21 16.22 25.66
CA TYR A 418 14.38 15.24 26.33
C TYR A 418 14.41 13.91 25.60
N VAL A 419 14.17 12.83 26.34
CA VAL A 419 14.10 11.47 25.82
C VAL A 419 12.96 10.70 26.47
N PHE A 420 12.25 9.88 25.71
CA PHE A 420 11.22 8.99 26.23
C PHE A 420 11.21 7.69 25.44
N ARG A 421 10.75 6.62 26.08
CA ARG A 421 10.56 5.31 25.45
C ARG A 421 9.08 5.14 25.12
N LEU A 422 8.81 4.59 23.94
CA LEU A 422 7.47 4.27 23.47
C LEU A 422 7.43 2.83 22.95
N ARG A 423 6.44 2.06 23.40
CA ARG A 423 6.19 0.71 22.91
C ARG A 423 5.42 0.75 21.59
N ILE A 424 5.92 -0.01 20.64
CA ILE A 424 5.30 -0.34 19.37
C ILE A 424 4.64 -1.72 19.53
N HIS A 425 3.40 -1.86 19.08
CA HIS A 425 2.68 -3.12 19.10
C HIS A 425 3.14 -4.07 18.00
N SER A 426 3.43 -3.57 16.81
CA SER A 426 4.03 -4.37 15.75
C SER A 426 4.89 -3.51 14.83
N ASN A 427 6.13 -3.95 14.60
CA ASN A 427 6.94 -3.45 13.49
C ASN A 427 6.29 -3.81 12.14
N PRO A 428 6.62 -3.08 11.05
CA PRO A 428 6.28 -3.50 9.69
C PRO A 428 6.79 -4.92 9.37
N LEU A 429 6.13 -5.62 8.43
CA LEU A 429 6.56 -6.96 7.98
C LEU A 429 7.76 -6.92 7.02
N THR A 430 7.99 -5.78 6.38
CA THR A 430 9.12 -5.54 5.47
C THR A 430 9.67 -4.15 5.72
N ASN A 431 10.93 -3.91 5.38
CA ASN A 431 11.52 -2.57 5.46
C ASN A 431 10.65 -1.57 4.67
N PRO A 432 10.09 -0.53 5.30
CA PRO A 432 9.28 0.45 4.60
C PRO A 432 10.10 1.18 3.55
N VAL A 433 9.50 1.44 2.39
CA VAL A 433 10.12 2.26 1.33
C VAL A 433 10.39 3.68 1.85
N ASP A 434 9.48 4.20 2.68
CA ASP A 434 9.60 5.47 3.39
C ASP A 434 9.67 5.20 4.90
N ASN A 435 10.89 4.99 5.39
CA ASN A 435 11.17 4.66 6.79
C ASN A 435 11.47 5.92 7.61
N MET A 436 10.53 6.86 7.62
CA MET A 436 10.69 8.16 8.27
C MET A 436 9.74 8.31 9.46
N TRP A 437 10.22 9.06 10.45
CA TRP A 437 9.50 9.35 11.69
C TRP A 437 9.37 10.86 11.89
N THR A 438 8.28 11.29 12.53
CA THR A 438 8.10 12.67 12.96
C THR A 438 7.63 12.74 14.41
N ILE A 439 7.95 13.86 15.06
CA ILE A 439 7.47 14.22 16.40
C ILE A 439 6.85 15.61 16.30
N GLU A 440 5.65 15.77 16.85
CA GLU A 440 4.96 17.06 16.97
C GLU A 440 4.61 17.31 18.43
N LEU A 441 4.83 18.53 18.94
CA LEU A 441 4.47 18.90 20.31
C LEU A 441 4.07 20.37 20.39
N GLY A 442 2.80 20.63 20.77
CA GLY A 442 2.33 21.97 21.13
C GLY A 442 2.61 23.04 20.06
N GLY A 443 2.32 22.75 18.78
CA GLY A 443 2.52 23.66 17.64
C GLY A 443 3.95 23.66 17.08
N GLU A 444 4.79 22.74 17.52
CA GLU A 444 6.13 22.49 16.96
C GLU A 444 6.18 21.11 16.30
N SER A 445 6.95 20.97 15.23
CA SER A 445 7.14 19.73 14.50
C SER A 445 8.61 19.50 14.19
N SER A 446 9.05 18.27 14.28
CA SER A 446 10.35 17.87 13.75
C SER A 446 10.35 17.88 12.23
N GLU A 447 11.54 17.96 11.64
CA GLU A 447 11.72 17.41 10.31
C GLU A 447 11.63 15.88 10.38
N PRO A 448 11.24 15.21 9.29
CA PRO A 448 11.32 13.75 9.21
C PRO A 448 12.73 13.28 9.47
N PHE A 449 12.88 12.28 10.33
CA PHE A 449 14.16 11.64 10.60
C PHE A 449 14.09 10.14 10.32
N PRO A 450 15.22 9.51 9.95
CA PRO A 450 15.22 8.10 9.62
C PRO A 450 14.87 7.23 10.82
N GLY A 451 14.09 6.19 10.54
CA GLY A 451 13.80 5.11 11.48
C GLY A 451 14.96 4.14 11.61
N PHE A 452 14.62 2.90 11.97
CA PHE A 452 15.56 1.79 12.13
C PHE A 452 15.36 0.76 11.02
N GLU A 453 16.44 0.11 10.62
CA GLU A 453 16.40 -1.01 9.68
C GLU A 453 15.87 -2.25 10.41
N LEU A 454 14.92 -2.98 9.80
CA LEU A 454 14.42 -4.22 10.38
C LEU A 454 15.51 -5.29 10.36
N TRP A 455 15.57 -6.06 11.45
CA TRP A 455 16.43 -7.23 11.56
C TRP A 455 15.83 -8.39 10.75
N SER A 456 15.99 -8.29 9.45
CA SER A 456 15.34 -9.16 8.47
C SER A 456 16.29 -9.48 7.33
N PHE A 457 16.01 -10.58 6.64
CA PHE A 457 16.68 -10.85 5.38
C PHE A 457 15.99 -10.06 4.26
N HIS A 458 16.74 -9.24 3.54
CA HIS A 458 16.16 -8.43 2.46
C HIS A 458 17.18 -8.04 1.37
N PRO A 459 16.87 -8.30 0.07
CA PRO A 459 15.71 -9.04 -0.43
C PRO A 459 15.76 -10.52 -0.04
N ALA A 460 14.60 -11.17 0.00
CA ALA A 460 14.47 -12.61 0.24
C ALA A 460 13.36 -13.20 -0.63
N GLU A 461 13.61 -14.33 -1.30
CA GLU A 461 12.68 -14.96 -2.24
C GLU A 461 12.84 -16.48 -2.27
N VAL A 462 11.76 -17.17 -2.67
CA VAL A 462 11.70 -18.63 -2.83
C VAL A 462 11.43 -18.98 -4.29
N LEU A 463 12.34 -19.72 -4.92
CA LEU A 463 12.28 -20.08 -6.34
C LEU A 463 12.29 -21.62 -6.49
N PRO A 464 11.17 -22.25 -6.90
CA PRO A 464 11.14 -23.69 -7.17
C PRO A 464 11.70 -24.03 -8.54
N VAL A 465 12.25 -25.24 -8.68
CA VAL A 465 12.48 -25.84 -10.01
C VAL A 465 11.20 -26.42 -10.60
N SER A 466 10.32 -26.96 -9.76
CA SER A 466 9.02 -27.52 -10.16
C SER A 466 7.88 -27.02 -9.29
N VAL A 467 6.78 -26.64 -9.94
CA VAL A 467 5.51 -26.28 -9.30
C VAL A 467 4.51 -27.44 -9.32
N ALA A 468 4.91 -28.65 -9.74
CA ALA A 468 4.00 -29.79 -9.82
C ALA A 468 3.79 -30.44 -8.45
N LYS A 469 2.53 -30.77 -8.14
CA LYS A 469 2.17 -31.53 -6.94
C LYS A 469 2.72 -32.96 -6.99
N ASN A 470 2.94 -33.56 -5.83
CA ASN A 470 3.22 -34.99 -5.75
C ASN A 470 1.99 -35.82 -6.12
N ARG A 471 2.22 -36.98 -6.75
CA ARG A 471 1.12 -37.91 -7.10
C ARG A 471 0.63 -38.61 -5.84
N LEU A 472 -0.67 -38.83 -5.75
CA LEU A 472 -1.22 -39.73 -4.74
C LEU A 472 -0.84 -41.18 -5.08
N LYS A 473 -0.60 -42.01 -4.07
CA LYS A 473 -0.30 -43.44 -4.25
C LYS A 473 -1.38 -44.17 -5.06
N GLU A 474 -2.63 -43.82 -4.85
CA GLU A 474 -3.78 -44.36 -5.59
C GLU A 474 -3.71 -44.00 -7.08
N GLN A 475 -3.36 -42.76 -7.41
CA GLN A 475 -3.21 -42.30 -8.80
C GLN A 475 -2.03 -42.98 -9.50
N ALA A 476 -0.90 -43.15 -8.81
CA ALA A 476 0.23 -43.90 -9.35
C ALA A 476 -0.16 -45.36 -9.66
N THR A 477 -0.91 -45.99 -8.75
CA THR A 477 -1.43 -47.36 -8.93
C THR A 477 -2.38 -47.46 -10.12
N GLN A 478 -3.32 -46.51 -10.27
CA GLN A 478 -4.25 -46.47 -11.40
C GLN A 478 -3.55 -46.31 -12.75
N LEU A 479 -2.46 -45.54 -12.79
CA LEU A 479 -1.65 -45.31 -13.99
C LEU A 479 -0.63 -46.44 -14.25
N GLY A 480 -0.54 -47.44 -13.38
CA GLY A 480 0.42 -48.55 -13.52
C GLY A 480 1.88 -48.12 -13.40
N ILE A 481 2.16 -47.00 -12.74
CA ILE A 481 3.51 -46.47 -12.54
C ILE A 481 3.97 -46.68 -11.08
N PRO A 482 5.29 -46.81 -10.83
CA PRO A 482 5.81 -46.82 -9.48
C PRO A 482 5.43 -45.55 -8.73
N PHE A 483 4.96 -45.70 -7.49
CA PHE A 483 4.77 -44.56 -6.60
C PHE A 483 6.12 -44.10 -6.07
N GLU A 484 6.52 -42.90 -6.45
CA GLU A 484 7.73 -42.24 -5.97
C GLU A 484 7.42 -40.77 -5.72
N LEU A 485 7.86 -40.26 -4.57
CA LEU A 485 7.80 -38.84 -4.28
C LEU A 485 8.88 -38.13 -5.09
N VAL A 486 8.49 -37.12 -5.85
CA VAL A 486 9.43 -36.37 -6.70
C VAL A 486 10.08 -35.29 -5.87
N ARG A 487 11.41 -35.34 -5.80
CA ARG A 487 12.21 -34.31 -5.13
C ARG A 487 12.19 -33.04 -5.97
N ASN A 488 11.86 -31.94 -5.33
CA ASN A 488 11.85 -30.61 -5.93
C ASN A 488 12.97 -29.77 -5.30
N PRO A 489 14.02 -29.41 -6.04
CA PRO A 489 14.95 -28.38 -5.61
C PRO A 489 14.22 -27.04 -5.48
N VAL A 490 14.38 -26.39 -4.33
CA VAL A 490 13.88 -25.06 -4.03
C VAL A 490 15.07 -24.20 -3.62
N THR A 491 15.22 -23.08 -4.29
CA THR A 491 16.30 -22.11 -4.08
C THR A 491 15.76 -20.93 -3.30
N ILE A 492 16.45 -20.57 -2.21
CA ILE A 492 16.14 -19.41 -1.39
C ILE A 492 17.29 -18.43 -1.54
N SER A 493 17.00 -17.28 -2.15
CA SER A 493 17.96 -16.20 -2.29
C SER A 493 17.68 -15.18 -1.19
N PHE A 494 18.70 -14.78 -0.44
CA PHE A 494 18.51 -13.83 0.67
C PHE A 494 19.76 -12.99 0.95
N THR A 495 19.58 -11.78 1.49
CA THR A 495 20.68 -10.97 2.02
C THR A 495 20.56 -10.86 3.53
N THR A 496 21.62 -11.17 4.27
CA THR A 496 21.64 -11.10 5.73
C THR A 496 21.72 -9.65 6.23
N HIS A 497 21.00 -9.32 7.31
CA HIS A 497 21.21 -8.05 8.01
C HIS A 497 22.33 -8.18 9.04
N SER A 498 22.27 -9.21 9.89
CA SER A 498 23.26 -9.50 10.91
C SER A 498 24.40 -10.38 10.39
N ARG A 499 25.57 -10.29 11.03
CA ARG A 499 26.62 -11.30 10.87
C ARG A 499 26.22 -12.54 11.66
N VAL A 500 26.20 -13.70 11.01
CA VAL A 500 25.93 -14.99 11.64
C VAL A 500 27.25 -15.76 11.69
N ASP A 501 27.83 -15.85 12.87
CA ASP A 501 29.17 -16.40 13.10
C ASP A 501 29.15 -17.42 14.23
N ARG A 502 29.87 -18.53 14.04
CA ARG A 502 29.96 -19.61 15.02
C ARG A 502 30.55 -19.13 16.35
N ASP A 503 31.49 -18.18 16.29
CA ASP A 503 32.28 -17.76 17.45
C ASP A 503 31.90 -16.36 17.99
N SER A 504 30.72 -15.83 17.64
CA SER A 504 30.27 -14.51 18.08
C SER A 504 28.86 -14.54 18.69
N PRO A 505 28.66 -14.08 19.94
CA PRO A 505 29.64 -13.44 20.83
C PRO A 505 30.53 -14.43 21.59
N ASP A 506 30.09 -15.68 21.72
CA ASP A 506 30.79 -16.73 22.46
C ASP A 506 31.46 -17.72 21.51
N LEU A 507 32.68 -18.13 21.84
CA LEU A 507 33.45 -19.08 21.04
C LEU A 507 32.72 -20.45 21.00
N GLY A 508 32.41 -20.95 19.80
CA GLY A 508 31.66 -22.19 19.64
C GLY A 508 30.17 -22.09 19.97
N GLY A 509 29.59 -20.88 20.04
CA GLY A 509 28.16 -20.66 20.23
C GLY A 509 27.33 -21.37 19.16
N GLY A 510 27.81 -21.43 17.92
CA GLY A 510 27.19 -22.22 16.85
C GLY A 510 26.14 -21.45 16.08
N ALA A 511 26.55 -20.75 15.02
CA ALA A 511 25.65 -20.03 14.13
C ALA A 511 24.60 -20.96 13.51
N VAL A 512 23.33 -20.58 13.56
CA VAL A 512 22.23 -21.39 12.99
C VAL A 512 21.44 -20.59 11.97
N LEU A 513 21.15 -21.22 10.85
CA LEU A 513 20.07 -20.84 9.94
C LEU A 513 18.92 -21.84 10.09
N MET A 514 17.71 -21.34 10.25
CA MET A 514 16.51 -22.15 10.31
C MET A 514 15.55 -21.74 9.20
N LEU A 515 15.08 -22.75 8.47
CA LEU A 515 14.11 -22.59 7.39
C LEU A 515 12.88 -23.43 7.71
N THR A 516 11.71 -22.80 7.74
CA THR A 516 10.43 -23.48 7.92
C THR A 516 9.61 -23.32 6.65
N ALA A 517 9.25 -24.43 6.02
CA ALA A 517 8.36 -24.45 4.86
C ALA A 517 6.90 -24.43 5.35
N PRO A 518 5.92 -24.06 4.49
CA PRO A 518 4.51 -24.24 4.81
C PRO A 518 4.23 -25.70 5.18
N SER A 519 3.27 -25.91 6.08
CA SER A 519 3.00 -27.22 6.70
C SER A 519 2.70 -28.36 5.73
N ASP A 520 2.38 -28.05 4.47
CA ASP A 520 2.08 -29.00 3.41
C ASP A 520 3.31 -29.48 2.62
N PHE A 521 4.45 -28.83 2.78
CA PHE A 521 5.73 -29.26 2.23
C PHE A 521 6.46 -30.19 3.18
N THR A 522 7.42 -30.97 2.67
CA THR A 522 8.26 -31.85 3.50
C THR A 522 9.69 -31.81 2.99
N PHE A 523 10.66 -31.54 3.85
CA PHE A 523 12.08 -31.59 3.48
C PHE A 523 12.55 -33.03 3.26
N VAL A 524 13.45 -33.20 2.29
CA VAL A 524 14.00 -34.52 1.97
C VAL A 524 15.14 -34.87 2.94
N THR A 525 15.01 -35.99 3.64
CA THR A 525 16.05 -36.56 4.50
C THR A 525 16.88 -37.61 3.77
N ARG A 526 18.10 -37.85 4.25
CA ARG A 526 19.00 -38.88 3.71
C ARG A 526 18.37 -40.27 3.76
N THR A 527 18.24 -40.88 2.59
CA THR A 527 17.64 -42.21 2.41
C THR A 527 18.62 -43.36 2.64
N ASP A 528 19.93 -43.10 2.63
CA ASP A 528 20.98 -44.11 2.82
C ASP A 528 21.18 -44.51 4.29
N ILE A 529 20.62 -43.74 5.22
CA ILE A 529 20.68 -43.99 6.66
C ILE A 529 19.23 -44.15 7.19
N PRO A 530 18.83 -45.34 7.66
CA PRO A 530 17.50 -45.55 8.21
C PRO A 530 17.22 -44.60 9.39
N ARG A 531 16.13 -43.83 9.32
CA ARG A 531 15.70 -42.85 10.34
C ARG A 531 16.67 -41.68 10.55
N SER A 532 17.41 -41.29 9.52
CA SER A 532 18.22 -40.08 9.57
C SER A 532 17.34 -38.82 9.64
N ASP A 533 17.71 -37.90 10.52
CA ASP A 533 17.27 -36.50 10.54
C ASP A 533 18.16 -35.61 9.67
N GLU A 534 19.20 -36.15 9.00
CA GLU A 534 20.10 -35.37 8.16
C GLU A 534 19.44 -34.97 6.84
N CYS A 535 19.64 -33.72 6.44
CA CYS A 535 19.15 -33.18 5.18
C CYS A 535 19.85 -33.83 3.98
N GLU A 536 19.13 -34.09 2.89
CA GLU A 536 19.72 -34.56 1.64
C GLU A 536 19.90 -33.39 0.64
N GLY A 537 21.10 -33.25 0.08
CA GLY A 537 21.36 -32.35 -1.06
C GLY A 537 21.27 -30.85 -0.77
N VAL A 538 21.63 -30.41 0.43
CA VAL A 538 21.64 -28.97 0.78
C VAL A 538 22.91 -28.29 0.27
N GLU A 539 22.76 -27.15 -0.38
CA GLU A 539 23.85 -26.33 -0.90
C GLU A 539 23.69 -24.88 -0.44
N LEU A 540 24.77 -24.26 0.03
CA LEU A 540 24.79 -22.86 0.42
C LEU A 540 25.96 -22.15 -0.26
N GLU A 541 25.67 -21.01 -0.89
CA GLU A 541 26.64 -20.23 -1.64
C GLU A 541 26.49 -18.74 -1.35
N GLU A 542 27.62 -18.04 -1.29
CA GLU A 542 27.69 -16.58 -1.30
C GLU A 542 27.79 -16.09 -2.75
N LEU A 543 26.96 -15.13 -3.14
CA LEU A 543 26.93 -14.58 -4.50
C LEU A 543 27.89 -13.39 -4.66
N ALA A 544 28.54 -13.30 -5.82
CA ALA A 544 29.49 -12.24 -6.14
C ALA A 544 28.78 -10.94 -6.58
N GLY A 545 28.22 -10.21 -5.61
CA GLY A 545 27.58 -8.91 -5.87
C GLY A 545 26.36 -8.97 -6.80
N ASP A 546 25.89 -7.79 -7.25
CA ASP A 546 24.64 -7.67 -8.01
C ASP A 546 24.78 -7.99 -9.51
N ASP A 547 26.00 -7.96 -10.06
CA ASP A 547 26.26 -8.04 -11.52
C ASP A 547 26.81 -9.40 -12.01
N GLU A 548 27.20 -10.31 -11.12
CA GLU A 548 27.78 -11.62 -11.51
C GLU A 548 26.93 -12.79 -11.00
N GLU A 549 25.74 -12.95 -11.59
CA GLU A 549 24.79 -14.03 -11.28
C GLU A 549 25.32 -15.45 -11.61
N SER A 550 26.50 -15.55 -12.24
CA SER A 550 27.03 -16.78 -12.83
C SER A 550 28.06 -17.53 -11.97
N GLN A 551 28.73 -16.88 -11.02
CA GLN A 551 29.74 -17.56 -10.18
C GLN A 551 29.63 -17.19 -8.69
N PRO A 552 29.63 -18.18 -7.78
CA PRO A 552 29.61 -17.90 -6.35
C PRO A 552 30.94 -17.28 -5.90
N ALA A 553 30.88 -16.23 -5.08
CA ALA A 553 32.05 -15.66 -4.42
C ALA A 553 32.66 -16.67 -3.44
N SER A 554 31.82 -17.46 -2.78
CA SER A 554 32.27 -18.56 -1.92
C SER A 554 31.21 -19.66 -1.84
N VAL A 555 31.63 -20.93 -1.86
CA VAL A 555 30.74 -22.08 -1.69
C VAL A 555 30.93 -22.65 -0.28
N PHE A 556 29.84 -22.98 0.40
CA PHE A 556 29.86 -23.71 1.66
C PHE A 556 29.71 -25.20 1.34
N ARG A 557 30.73 -25.98 1.69
CA ARG A 557 30.76 -27.42 1.47
C ARG A 557 30.03 -28.12 2.61
N SER A 558 29.71 -29.39 2.42
CA SER A 558 29.08 -30.23 3.45
C SER A 558 29.89 -30.38 4.75
N ALA A 559 31.18 -30.00 4.76
CA ALA A 559 32.00 -29.95 5.97
C ALA A 559 31.87 -28.62 6.73
N ASP A 560 31.30 -27.58 6.12
CA ASP A 560 31.17 -26.25 6.71
C ASP A 560 29.93 -26.11 7.58
N PHE A 561 28.96 -27.02 7.46
CA PHE A 561 27.71 -27.00 8.22
C PHE A 561 27.19 -28.42 8.50
N SER A 562 26.38 -28.54 9.56
CA SER A 562 25.51 -29.70 9.82
C SER A 562 24.08 -29.28 9.52
N CYS A 563 23.29 -30.16 8.92
CA CYS A 563 21.89 -29.88 8.60
C CYS A 563 21.00 -30.99 9.16
N ARG A 564 19.95 -30.58 9.89
CA ARG A 564 18.97 -31.47 10.49
C ARG A 564 17.54 -31.03 10.17
N ILE A 565 16.65 -31.99 10.05
CA ILE A 565 15.23 -31.78 9.78
C ILE A 565 14.45 -32.25 11.01
N THR A 566 13.57 -31.39 11.51
CA THR A 566 12.79 -31.66 12.73
C THR A 566 11.29 -31.52 12.46
N ASP A 567 10.47 -32.29 13.20
CA ASP A 567 9.05 -32.03 13.34
C ASP A 567 8.86 -30.95 14.41
N PRO A 568 8.27 -29.79 14.09
CA PRO A 568 8.03 -28.75 15.08
C PRO A 568 7.02 -29.15 16.16
N ASN A 569 6.24 -30.22 15.98
CA ASN A 569 5.33 -30.72 17.00
C ASN A 569 5.84 -32.04 17.62
N PRO A 570 6.37 -32.01 18.85
CA PRO A 570 6.87 -33.22 19.52
C PRO A 570 5.77 -34.27 19.77
N ASP A 571 4.50 -33.88 19.81
CA ASP A 571 3.37 -34.80 20.00
C ASP A 571 3.04 -35.61 18.72
N THR A 572 3.39 -35.11 17.53
CA THR A 572 3.21 -35.83 16.25
C THR A 572 4.43 -36.62 15.80
N ALA A 573 5.60 -36.34 16.38
CA ALA A 573 6.89 -36.98 16.06
C ALA A 573 6.89 -38.52 16.20
N ALA A 574 5.96 -39.09 16.98
CA ALA A 574 5.82 -40.54 17.16
C ALA A 574 5.01 -41.24 16.05
N THR A 575 4.41 -40.50 15.12
CA THR A 575 3.62 -41.06 14.01
C THR A 575 4.44 -41.05 12.71
N SER A 576 4.33 -42.12 11.91
CA SER A 576 5.10 -42.29 10.66
C SER A 576 4.74 -41.32 9.52
N PHE A 577 3.96 -40.28 9.81
CA PHE A 577 3.48 -39.26 8.86
C PHE A 577 3.72 -37.83 9.35
N ALA A 578 4.58 -37.64 10.37
CA ALA A 578 5.07 -36.33 10.77
C ALA A 578 5.61 -35.57 9.55
N LYS A 579 4.96 -34.47 9.15
CA LYS A 579 5.42 -33.64 8.05
C LYS A 579 6.63 -32.85 8.53
N LEU A 580 7.82 -33.32 8.16
CA LEU A 580 9.10 -32.71 8.46
C LEU A 580 9.29 -31.43 7.64
N HIS A 581 8.75 -30.30 8.11
CA HIS A 581 8.72 -29.02 7.39
C HIS A 581 9.62 -27.94 8.01
N ARG A 582 10.53 -28.32 8.92
CA ARG A 582 11.55 -27.43 9.49
C ARG A 582 12.95 -27.99 9.29
N MET A 583 13.83 -27.18 8.72
CA MET A 583 15.24 -27.46 8.50
C MET A 583 16.09 -26.53 9.36
N THR A 584 17.09 -27.08 10.05
CA THR A 584 18.04 -26.36 10.89
C THR A 584 19.45 -26.65 10.39
N MET A 585 20.17 -25.62 9.98
CA MET A 585 21.54 -25.69 9.51
C MET A 585 22.48 -24.97 10.49
N THR A 586 23.38 -25.71 11.11
CA THR A 586 24.38 -25.21 12.06
C THR A 586 25.73 -25.08 11.38
N LEU A 587 26.33 -23.89 11.37
CA LEU A 587 27.66 -23.67 10.82
C LEU A 587 28.72 -24.31 11.75
N LEU A 588 29.57 -25.16 11.19
CA LEU A 588 30.59 -25.92 11.91
C LEU A 588 31.97 -25.29 11.83
N ASN A 589 32.26 -24.55 10.75
CA ASN A 589 33.57 -23.94 10.51
C ASN A 589 33.57 -22.43 10.78
N ASP A 590 34.77 -21.85 10.77
CA ASP A 590 35.03 -20.41 11.00
C ASP A 590 34.58 -19.53 9.81
N LYS A 591 33.73 -20.05 8.92
CA LYS A 591 33.23 -19.34 7.74
C LYS A 591 31.86 -18.74 8.09
N PRO A 592 31.78 -17.44 8.43
CA PRO A 592 30.52 -16.81 8.83
C PRO A 592 29.66 -16.46 7.62
N LEU A 593 28.38 -16.23 7.88
CA LEU A 593 27.55 -15.41 7.00
C LEU A 593 27.79 -13.95 7.37
N LEU A 594 28.37 -13.20 6.45
CA LEU A 594 28.70 -11.80 6.63
C LEU A 594 27.44 -10.95 6.46
N ALA A 595 27.30 -9.92 7.29
CA ALA A 595 26.23 -8.94 7.15
C ALA A 595 26.26 -8.29 5.75
N LYS A 596 25.08 -8.01 5.19
CA LYS A 596 24.86 -7.32 3.91
C LYS A 596 25.46 -8.07 2.71
N ARG A 597 25.58 -9.39 2.79
CA ARG A 597 25.96 -10.26 1.67
C ARG A 597 24.78 -11.09 1.21
N ARG A 598 24.70 -11.31 -0.09
CA ARG A 598 23.66 -12.13 -0.73
C ARG A 598 24.10 -13.59 -0.77
N TYR A 599 23.20 -14.47 -0.37
CA TYR A 599 23.38 -15.90 -0.32
C TYR A 599 22.29 -16.62 -1.10
N ARG A 600 22.62 -17.83 -1.53
CA ARG A 600 21.72 -18.78 -2.18
C ARG A 600 21.76 -20.09 -1.42
N LEU A 601 20.62 -20.50 -0.89
CA LEU A 601 20.40 -21.76 -0.20
C LEU A 601 19.49 -22.65 -1.05
N THR A 602 20.03 -23.75 -1.56
CA THR A 602 19.25 -24.75 -2.30
C THR A 602 18.95 -25.92 -1.37
N VAL A 603 17.67 -26.28 -1.28
CA VAL A 603 17.15 -27.38 -0.46
C VAL A 603 16.24 -28.26 -1.29
N PHE A 604 16.12 -29.53 -0.93
CA PHE A 604 15.16 -30.43 -1.56
C PHE A 604 13.90 -30.57 -0.70
N VAL A 605 12.75 -30.41 -1.34
CA VAL A 605 11.44 -30.66 -0.72
C VAL A 605 10.59 -31.59 -1.57
N TYR A 606 9.62 -32.22 -0.92
CA TYR A 606 8.47 -32.83 -1.55
C TYR A 606 7.33 -31.82 -1.55
N ASN A 607 6.86 -31.47 -2.74
CA ASN A 607 5.66 -30.64 -2.90
C ASN A 607 4.43 -31.38 -2.32
N PRO A 608 3.38 -30.66 -1.88
CA PRO A 608 2.14 -31.28 -1.47
C PRO A 608 1.50 -32.12 -2.57
N ASP A 609 0.61 -33.03 -2.18
CA ASP A 609 -0.21 -33.86 -3.08
C ASP A 609 -1.54 -33.18 -3.49
N VAL A 610 -1.80 -32.02 -2.92
CA VAL A 610 -2.93 -31.14 -3.22
C VAL A 610 -2.48 -29.91 -4.02
N VAL A 611 -3.43 -29.29 -4.72
CA VAL A 611 -3.21 -27.99 -5.35
C VAL A 611 -3.20 -26.93 -4.25
N VAL A 612 -2.15 -26.11 -4.24
CA VAL A 612 -1.93 -25.07 -3.23
C VAL A 612 -1.75 -23.74 -3.95
N GLU A 613 -2.54 -22.75 -3.56
CA GLU A 613 -2.35 -21.38 -4.00
C GLU A 613 -1.23 -20.73 -3.18
N THR A 614 -0.49 -19.79 -3.78
CA THR A 614 0.62 -19.07 -3.13
C THR A 614 0.23 -18.43 -1.79
N SER A 615 -1.04 -18.10 -1.60
CA SER A 615 -1.59 -17.47 -0.41
C SER A 615 -1.76 -18.41 0.80
N LYS A 616 -1.61 -19.73 0.64
CA LYS A 616 -1.91 -20.72 1.70
C LYS A 616 -0.80 -20.93 2.74
N GLY A 617 0.30 -20.19 2.66
CA GLY A 617 1.31 -20.17 3.71
C GLY A 617 2.67 -19.66 3.23
N ASP A 618 3.37 -18.99 4.13
CA ASP A 618 4.69 -18.43 3.85
C ASP A 618 5.81 -19.38 4.30
N TRP A 619 6.97 -19.22 3.66
CA TRP A 619 8.24 -19.78 4.11
C TRP A 619 8.87 -18.82 5.11
N LEU A 620 9.36 -19.33 6.23
CA LEU A 620 10.01 -18.53 7.27
C LEU A 620 11.50 -18.84 7.30
N LEU A 621 12.34 -17.82 7.18
CA LEU A 621 13.79 -17.91 7.33
C LEU A 621 14.23 -17.11 8.56
N GLN A 622 15.04 -17.74 9.41
CA GLN A 622 15.56 -17.16 10.65
C GLN A 622 17.05 -17.46 10.81
N SER A 623 17.80 -16.55 11.43
CA SER A 623 19.19 -16.77 11.87
C SER A 623 19.31 -16.65 13.39
N PHE A 624 20.26 -17.37 13.99
CA PHE A 624 20.51 -17.37 15.43
C PHE A 624 22.00 -17.37 15.74
N ARG A 625 22.38 -16.89 16.93
CA ARG A 625 23.77 -16.89 17.39
C ARG A 625 24.25 -18.29 17.74
N ASN A 626 23.37 -19.04 18.40
CA ASN A 626 23.67 -20.37 18.89
C ASN A 626 22.50 -21.35 18.68
N ALA A 627 22.75 -22.64 18.88
CA ALA A 627 21.71 -23.67 18.76
C ALA A 627 20.69 -23.65 19.93
N LEU A 628 21.05 -23.14 21.10
CA LEU A 628 20.15 -23.04 22.26
C LEU A 628 19.08 -21.96 22.02
N ASP A 629 19.44 -20.89 21.31
CA ASP A 629 18.54 -19.81 20.91
C ASP A 629 17.38 -20.34 20.06
N VAL A 630 17.58 -21.43 19.31
CA VAL A 630 16.55 -22.05 18.46
C VAL A 630 15.37 -22.61 19.26
N GLU A 631 15.56 -22.92 20.55
CA GLU A 631 14.50 -23.43 21.43
C GLU A 631 13.43 -22.36 21.73
N ASP A 632 13.80 -21.07 21.72
CA ASP A 632 12.86 -19.96 21.83
C ASP A 632 13.08 -18.93 20.69
N PRO A 633 12.65 -19.27 19.47
CA PRO A 633 12.93 -18.46 18.30
C PRO A 633 12.20 -17.11 18.35
N THR A 634 11.19 -16.97 19.21
CA THR A 634 10.38 -15.77 19.34
C THR A 634 11.15 -14.60 19.93
N ILE A 635 12.20 -14.85 20.70
CA ILE A 635 13.00 -13.81 21.38
C ILE A 635 14.46 -13.73 20.90
N SER A 636 14.97 -14.80 20.29
CA SER A 636 16.42 -14.98 20.10
C SER A 636 16.91 -14.82 18.65
N ALA A 637 15.99 -14.78 17.67
CA ALA A 637 16.38 -14.66 16.27
C ALA A 637 17.16 -13.35 16.02
N LEU A 638 18.27 -13.48 15.31
CA LEU A 638 19.08 -12.35 14.85
C LEU A 638 18.41 -11.65 13.68
N ASP A 639 18.05 -12.40 12.64
CA ASP A 639 17.30 -11.94 11.49
C ASP A 639 16.07 -12.84 11.28
N GLU A 640 14.96 -12.27 10.85
CA GLU A 640 13.72 -13.00 10.55
C GLU A 640 13.04 -12.43 9.30
N THR A 641 12.58 -13.29 8.38
CA THR A 641 11.77 -12.88 7.24
C THR A 641 10.74 -13.93 6.85
N SER A 642 9.58 -13.46 6.39
CA SER A 642 8.54 -14.29 5.77
C SER A 642 8.60 -14.10 4.26
N MET A 643 8.59 -15.19 3.51
CA MET A 643 8.66 -15.19 2.05
C MET A 643 7.45 -15.91 1.49
N HIS A 644 6.79 -15.31 0.51
CA HIS A 644 5.74 -16.01 -0.22
C HIS A 644 6.29 -17.24 -0.92
N GLY A 645 5.51 -18.33 -0.86
CA GLY A 645 5.83 -19.56 -1.56
C GLY A 645 5.54 -19.48 -3.05
N PHE A 646 5.29 -20.65 -3.64
CA PHE A 646 4.93 -20.80 -5.05
C PHE A 646 3.65 -21.63 -5.18
N THR A 647 2.93 -21.45 -6.28
CA THR A 647 1.71 -22.22 -6.55
C THR A 647 2.10 -23.68 -6.80
N VAL A 648 1.28 -24.60 -6.30
CA VAL A 648 1.42 -26.03 -6.56
C VAL A 648 0.27 -26.48 -7.45
N THR A 649 0.60 -26.96 -8.64
CA THR A 649 -0.35 -27.29 -9.72
C THR A 649 -0.42 -28.78 -9.96
N ASN A 650 -1.42 -29.23 -10.72
CA ASN A 650 -1.53 -30.66 -11.06
C ASN A 650 -0.34 -31.12 -11.90
N VAL A 651 0.25 -32.23 -11.51
CA VAL A 651 1.26 -32.92 -12.32
C VAL A 651 0.64 -33.43 -13.61
N LEU A 652 1.34 -33.19 -14.73
CA LEU A 652 0.93 -33.69 -16.04
C LEU A 652 0.84 -35.22 -15.99
N SER A 653 -0.36 -35.75 -16.24
CA SER A 653 -0.63 -37.19 -16.12
C SER A 653 -0.11 -37.97 -17.32
N GLU A 654 -0.19 -37.36 -18.51
CA GLU A 654 0.17 -37.96 -19.79
C GLU A 654 0.81 -36.88 -20.70
N PHE A 655 1.94 -37.22 -21.32
CA PHE A 655 2.56 -36.40 -22.37
C PHE A 655 2.73 -37.26 -23.62
N VAL A 656 1.89 -37.04 -24.63
CA VAL A 656 1.95 -37.78 -25.90
C VAL A 656 2.67 -36.95 -26.94
N VAL A 657 3.87 -37.38 -27.33
CA VAL A 657 4.54 -36.85 -28.51
C VAL A 657 4.08 -37.65 -29.72
N ARG A 658 3.22 -37.04 -30.54
CA ARG A 658 2.84 -37.59 -31.84
C ARG A 658 3.73 -36.96 -32.91
N ASN A 659 4.78 -37.66 -33.32
CA ASN A 659 5.49 -37.30 -34.54
C ASN A 659 4.51 -37.51 -35.69
N SER A 660 4.09 -36.44 -36.35
CA SER A 660 3.26 -36.51 -37.55
C SER A 660 3.98 -35.88 -38.72
N ASP A 661 3.77 -36.43 -39.91
CA ASP A 661 4.24 -35.79 -41.14
C ASP A 661 3.57 -34.41 -41.27
N PRO A 662 4.34 -33.31 -41.46
CA PRO A 662 3.81 -31.95 -41.44
C PRO A 662 2.83 -31.67 -42.59
N THR A 663 2.84 -32.50 -43.63
CA THR A 663 1.99 -32.37 -44.82
C THR A 663 0.71 -33.20 -44.69
N THR A 664 0.81 -34.42 -44.14
CA THR A 664 -0.31 -35.38 -44.10
C THR A 664 -0.96 -35.53 -42.73
N GLN A 665 -0.35 -34.97 -41.66
CA GLN A 665 -0.81 -35.08 -40.26
C GLN A 665 -0.89 -36.54 -39.75
N LEU A 666 -0.38 -37.51 -40.51
CA LEU A 666 -0.38 -38.93 -40.13
C LEU A 666 0.79 -39.23 -39.18
N PRO A 667 0.60 -40.09 -38.15
CA PRO A 667 1.64 -40.45 -37.21
C PRO A 667 2.79 -41.20 -37.90
N ILE A 668 4.01 -40.68 -37.76
CA ILE A 668 5.27 -41.32 -38.14
C ILE A 668 5.67 -42.24 -36.99
N VAL A 669 5.53 -43.55 -37.20
CA VAL A 669 6.03 -44.55 -36.25
C VAL A 669 7.56 -44.52 -36.30
N ALA A 670 8.21 -44.38 -35.14
CA ALA A 670 9.67 -44.37 -35.06
C ALA A 670 10.24 -45.72 -35.53
N GLY A 671 10.84 -45.69 -36.72
CA GLY A 671 11.48 -46.82 -37.35
C GLY A 671 11.84 -46.45 -38.79
N LYS A 672 12.99 -45.80 -38.98
CA LYS A 672 13.62 -45.78 -40.31
C LYS A 672 14.04 -47.22 -40.62
N THR A 673 13.22 -47.90 -41.42
CA THR A 673 13.70 -48.89 -42.38
C THR A 673 13.32 -48.37 -43.75
N GLU A 674 14.20 -47.54 -44.32
CA GLU A 674 14.91 -47.80 -45.59
C GLU A 674 16.03 -46.76 -45.77
#